data_AF-A0A1H4BNH1-F1
#
_entry.id   AF-A0A1H4BNH1-F1
#
_cell.length_a   1.000
_cell.length_b   1.000
_cell.length_c   1.000
_cell.angle_alpha   90.00
_cell.angle_beta   90.00
_cell.angle_gamma   90.00
#
_symmetry.space_group_name_H-M   'P 1'
#
loop_
_entity.id
_entity.type
_entity.pdbx_description
1 polymer ?
#
loop_
_entity_poly.entity_id
_entity_poly.type
_entity_poly.pdbx_seq_one_letter_code
_entity_poly.pdbx_strand_id
1 'polypeptide(L)'
;MKEKKSLVKVVVLVLSSLYFLLSVNVAYSKEISSNITGDIYVFDDKHDYPISETTSTDTTETDKPMGQLVLSGDFRDDGIVDKTHSLSVSSGNIAFSYMFDSTILNAQNTEWHIIEDKIKKIDSINLKENILKGAIVVQTSNDGEKWVTDKQLFNVFKDESTLNDPIYQTQNIQLENGCFYRIIVAYKMQIKTGENTIAFVTTDTTEQKRIAEVYEFYAVNPKSKDSAASSDDIPRKELASKPISTGVDNGFSGNEKIDKNDPHFGWELGTFIINGYTRETMYNNKPIYLKNVGDKVTLWFKLNQDINKLNDNDALSISEDSNGYDQVFGVKQTNFGHGTVIIEFTDHEGKTHDPVIYTNFLEANAHTGADTRVQLFEEGDYEVTLDYEIKNDPRKLGPVSVVPTYTNYKISFGFSIRNGNCMFYPFDITSGNELSDNAITTEGFKLDMAKSRYLNIDVTRTTLKSNSDGLLNEDIRFNRPAKDNDSYSDEGIYKFTVTNLYTGATTTKTLYVGTDKYLKALSKNNIKLEDLNSRISEGFTVEEDGSLTAPIIETEADNSSQPDESESALEITDSAEESTPNTGNSMDTEPSESNIVESIDEDPAKTPSTEKPENNSNPVIYIIPILCVGVAIAIYVKKKKSVKNEDDKK
;
A
#
# COMPACT_ATOMS: atom_id res chain seq x y z
N MET A 1 51.81 -21.59 -29.07
CA MET A 1 51.44 -21.99 -27.69
C MET A 1 50.89 -20.86 -26.83
N LYS A 2 51.36 -19.60 -26.95
CA LYS A 2 50.82 -18.44 -26.21
C LYS A 2 49.36 -18.10 -26.56
N GLU A 3 48.96 -18.19 -27.83
CA GLU A 3 47.58 -17.87 -28.25
C GLU A 3 46.52 -18.87 -27.75
N LYS A 4 46.85 -20.18 -27.71
CA LYS A 4 45.94 -21.19 -27.15
C LYS A 4 45.67 -20.97 -25.65
N LYS A 5 46.65 -20.47 -24.89
CA LYS A 5 46.47 -20.14 -23.46
C LYS A 5 45.63 -18.87 -23.25
N SER A 6 45.64 -17.93 -24.20
CA SER A 6 44.82 -16.71 -24.16
C SER A 6 43.35 -17.02 -24.45
N LEU A 7 43.10 -17.83 -25.49
CA LEU A 7 41.75 -18.24 -25.87
C LEU A 7 41.05 -19.06 -24.77
N VAL A 8 41.77 -19.96 -24.10
CA VAL A 8 41.23 -20.73 -22.98
C VAL A 8 40.86 -19.83 -21.79
N LYS A 9 41.65 -18.79 -21.51
CA LYS A 9 41.32 -17.84 -20.44
C LYS A 9 40.07 -17.03 -20.75
N VAL A 10 39.90 -16.56 -21.99
CA VAL A 10 38.71 -15.82 -22.41
C VAL A 10 37.46 -16.71 -22.36
N VAL A 11 37.56 -17.97 -22.81
CA VAL A 11 36.44 -18.92 -22.74
C VAL A 11 36.05 -19.24 -21.30
N VAL A 12 37.02 -19.39 -20.40
CA VAL A 12 36.75 -19.61 -18.96
C VAL A 12 36.07 -18.38 -18.32
N LEU A 13 36.48 -17.16 -18.70
CA LEU A 13 35.90 -15.92 -18.18
C LEU A 13 34.48 -15.66 -18.71
N VAL A 14 34.21 -16.03 -19.96
CA VAL A 14 32.87 -15.98 -20.54
C VAL A 14 31.96 -17.05 -19.95
N LEU A 15 32.48 -18.26 -19.72
CA LEU A 15 31.71 -19.32 -19.03
C LEU A 15 31.46 -19.00 -17.56
N SER A 16 32.40 -18.35 -16.85
CA SER A 16 32.18 -17.96 -15.46
C SER A 16 31.19 -16.80 -15.34
N SER A 17 31.20 -15.84 -16.28
CA SER A 17 30.21 -14.76 -16.31
C SER A 17 28.82 -15.25 -16.73
N LEU A 18 28.74 -16.25 -17.62
CA LEU A 18 27.48 -16.92 -17.95
C LEU A 18 26.95 -17.75 -16.77
N TYR A 19 27.83 -18.38 -15.98
CA TYR A 19 27.46 -19.07 -14.74
C TYR A 19 26.93 -18.08 -13.69
N PHE A 20 27.52 -16.88 -13.58
CA PHE A 20 27.03 -15.82 -12.69
C PHE A 20 25.69 -15.20 -13.13
N LEU A 21 25.43 -15.13 -14.44
CA LEU A 21 24.14 -14.68 -14.99
C LEU A 21 23.04 -15.75 -14.86
N LEU A 22 23.40 -17.03 -14.85
CA LEU A 22 22.49 -18.16 -14.60
C LEU A 22 22.32 -18.48 -13.11
N SER A 23 23.20 -17.96 -12.25
CA SER A 23 23.10 -18.09 -10.78
C SER A 23 22.46 -16.87 -10.12
N VAL A 24 21.71 -16.05 -10.87
CA VAL A 24 20.64 -15.28 -10.25
C VAL A 24 19.64 -16.33 -9.77
N ASN A 25 19.84 -16.81 -8.56
CA ASN A 25 18.74 -17.38 -7.80
C ASN A 25 17.71 -16.26 -7.75
N VAL A 26 16.72 -16.29 -8.65
CA VAL A 26 15.39 -15.88 -8.26
C VAL A 26 15.17 -16.66 -6.99
N ALA A 27 15.22 -15.98 -5.85
CA ALA A 27 14.85 -16.57 -4.60
C ALA A 27 13.37 -16.92 -4.78
N TYR A 28 13.11 -18.14 -5.27
CA TYR A 28 11.81 -18.74 -5.08
C TYR A 28 11.62 -18.69 -3.58
N SER A 29 10.63 -17.90 -3.16
CA SER A 29 10.14 -17.94 -1.79
C SER A 29 10.02 -19.41 -1.44
N LYS A 30 10.69 -19.81 -0.35
CA LYS A 30 10.62 -21.16 0.17
C LYS A 30 9.13 -21.54 0.21
N GLU A 31 8.75 -22.65 -0.40
CA GLU A 31 7.39 -23.18 -0.24
C GLU A 31 7.12 -23.34 1.26
N ILE A 32 6.36 -22.41 1.82
CA ILE A 32 5.87 -22.50 3.19
C ILE A 32 4.52 -23.16 3.06
N SER A 33 4.47 -24.48 3.23
CA SER A 33 3.19 -25.16 3.42
C SER A 33 2.71 -24.86 4.85
N SER A 34 1.72 -23.99 5.01
CA SER A 34 0.91 -23.99 6.23
C SER A 34 0.09 -25.28 6.25
N ASN A 35 0.05 -25.95 7.40
CA ASN A 35 -0.78 -27.14 7.59
C ASN A 35 -2.24 -26.74 7.81
N ILE A 36 -2.90 -26.22 6.76
CA ILE A 36 -4.34 -26.04 6.79
C ILE A 36 -4.95 -27.43 6.74
N THR A 37 -5.55 -27.83 7.86
CA THR A 37 -6.18 -29.14 7.98
C THR A 37 -7.59 -29.04 7.47
N GLY A 38 -7.96 -29.93 6.54
CA GLY A 38 -9.32 -29.99 6.00
C GLY A 38 -10.25 -30.77 6.94
N ASP A 39 -11.45 -30.25 7.13
CA ASP A 39 -12.57 -30.97 7.74
C ASP A 39 -13.08 -32.04 6.76
N ILE A 40 -13.27 -33.26 7.26
CA ILE A 40 -13.69 -34.40 6.42
C ILE A 40 -15.14 -34.71 6.72
N TYR A 41 -15.93 -34.86 5.66
CA TYR A 41 -17.33 -35.23 5.74
C TYR A 41 -17.56 -36.50 4.94
N VAL A 42 -18.14 -37.51 5.59
CA VAL A 42 -18.44 -38.81 4.98
C VAL A 42 -19.94 -38.99 4.90
N PHE A 43 -20.45 -39.26 3.70
CA PHE A 43 -21.87 -39.45 3.43
C PHE A 43 -22.12 -40.82 2.80
N ASP A 44 -23.35 -41.32 2.95
CA ASP A 44 -23.80 -42.42 2.10
C ASP A 44 -23.92 -41.96 0.63
N ASP A 45 -24.09 -42.92 -0.29
CA ASP A 45 -24.11 -42.66 -1.72
C ASP A 45 -25.41 -42.03 -2.26
N LYS A 46 -26.38 -41.73 -1.39
CA LYS A 46 -27.72 -41.24 -1.77
C LYS A 46 -27.86 -39.73 -1.68
N HIS A 47 -26.97 -39.04 -0.96
CA HIS A 47 -27.10 -37.60 -0.67
C HIS A 47 -26.10 -36.74 -1.46
N ASP A 48 -26.51 -35.53 -1.83
CA ASP A 48 -25.73 -34.59 -2.65
C ASP A 48 -24.68 -33.81 -1.82
N TYR A 49 -23.88 -34.50 -1.02
CA TYR A 49 -22.88 -33.91 -0.11
C TYR A 49 -23.46 -32.79 0.78
N PRO A 50 -24.41 -33.07 1.70
CA PRO A 50 -25.05 -32.07 2.57
C PRO A 50 -24.11 -31.57 3.68
N ILE A 51 -23.02 -30.89 3.30
CA ILE A 51 -21.97 -30.40 4.21
C ILE A 51 -22.57 -29.48 5.28
N SER A 52 -23.49 -28.59 4.91
CA SER A 52 -24.08 -27.62 5.85
C SER A 52 -24.97 -28.25 6.92
N GLU A 53 -25.45 -29.48 6.69
CA GLU A 53 -26.35 -30.22 7.60
C GLU A 53 -25.62 -31.32 8.38
N THR A 54 -24.31 -31.47 8.16
CA THR A 54 -23.51 -32.59 8.67
C THR A 54 -22.36 -32.08 9.54
N THR A 55 -21.97 -32.84 10.56
CA THR A 55 -20.77 -32.57 11.36
C THR A 55 -19.56 -33.25 10.72
N SER A 56 -18.40 -32.59 10.69
CA SER A 56 -17.17 -33.22 10.24
C SER A 56 -16.78 -34.39 11.14
N THR A 57 -16.09 -35.38 10.56
CA THR A 57 -15.61 -36.57 11.26
C THR A 57 -14.15 -36.38 11.67
N ASP A 58 -13.81 -36.82 12.89
CA ASP A 58 -12.40 -36.94 13.29
C ASP A 58 -11.66 -37.87 12.31
N THR A 59 -10.46 -37.49 11.90
CA THR A 59 -9.66 -38.23 10.93
C THR A 59 -9.30 -39.62 11.49
N THR A 60 -9.86 -40.69 10.91
CA THR A 60 -9.53 -42.08 11.25
C THR A 60 -8.44 -42.64 10.32
N GLU A 61 -7.95 -43.86 10.54
CA GLU A 61 -7.09 -44.52 9.54
C GLU A 61 -7.79 -44.73 8.18
N THR A 62 -9.13 -44.83 8.16
CA THR A 62 -9.94 -45.14 6.97
C THR A 62 -10.54 -43.92 6.27
N ASP A 63 -10.59 -42.78 6.95
CA ASP A 63 -11.21 -41.54 6.47
C ASP A 63 -10.21 -40.38 6.62
N LYS A 64 -9.10 -40.49 5.87
CA LYS A 64 -8.10 -39.44 5.70
C LYS A 64 -8.40 -38.62 4.44
N PRO A 65 -7.92 -37.37 4.36
CA PRO A 65 -7.97 -36.61 3.13
C PRO A 65 -7.23 -37.39 2.02
N MET A 66 -7.79 -37.36 0.81
CA MET A 66 -7.21 -37.87 -0.43
C MET A 66 -5.88 -37.18 -0.74
N GLY A 67 -5.76 -35.92 -0.36
CA GLY A 67 -4.61 -35.07 -0.63
C GLY A 67 -4.48 -33.96 0.39
N GLN A 68 -3.69 -32.96 0.03
CA GLN A 68 -3.36 -31.83 0.88
C GLN A 68 -3.48 -30.53 0.08
N LEU A 69 -4.20 -29.56 0.66
CA LEU A 69 -4.15 -28.18 0.19
C LEU A 69 -2.76 -27.61 0.47
N VAL A 70 -2.09 -27.13 -0.58
CA VAL A 70 -0.79 -26.49 -0.50
C VAL A 70 -0.94 -25.03 -0.87
N LEU A 71 -0.48 -24.16 0.03
CA LEU A 71 -0.40 -22.73 -0.21
C LEU A 71 1.03 -22.34 -0.55
N SER A 72 1.19 -21.45 -1.52
CA SER A 72 2.49 -20.88 -1.88
C SER A 72 2.38 -19.36 -2.01
N GLY A 73 3.37 -18.63 -1.46
CA GLY A 73 3.36 -17.17 -1.41
C GLY A 73 4.27 -16.64 -0.31
N ASP A 74 4.21 -15.33 -0.05
CA ASP A 74 4.92 -14.67 1.05
C ASP A 74 3.94 -14.32 2.18
N PHE A 75 3.75 -15.27 3.08
CA PHE A 75 2.82 -15.14 4.20
C PHE A 75 3.37 -15.76 5.49
N ARG A 76 2.82 -15.32 6.62
CA ARG A 76 3.01 -15.90 7.94
C ARG A 76 1.71 -16.58 8.38
N ASP A 77 1.84 -17.80 8.87
CA ASP A 77 0.75 -18.51 9.54
C ASP A 77 0.56 -17.94 10.96
N ASP A 78 -0.60 -17.34 11.23
CA ASP A 78 -0.96 -16.78 12.53
C ASP A 78 -1.72 -17.78 13.43
N GLY A 79 -1.92 -19.02 12.96
CA GLY A 79 -2.69 -20.04 13.65
C GLY A 79 -4.19 -19.74 13.65
N ILE A 80 -4.90 -20.18 14.69
CA ILE A 80 -6.35 -19.99 14.81
C ILE A 80 -6.64 -18.65 15.51
N VAL A 81 -7.30 -17.74 14.80
CA VAL A 81 -7.80 -16.46 15.31
C VAL A 81 -9.32 -16.45 15.13
N ASP A 82 -10.06 -16.18 16.21
CA ASP A 82 -11.53 -16.16 16.20
C ASP A 82 -12.19 -17.42 15.58
N LYS A 83 -11.59 -18.59 15.84
CA LYS A 83 -11.98 -19.94 15.35
C LYS A 83 -11.68 -20.22 13.88
N THR A 84 -11.03 -19.31 13.16
CA THR A 84 -10.60 -19.52 11.77
C THR A 84 -9.08 -19.54 11.68
N HIS A 85 -8.52 -20.40 10.83
CA HIS A 85 -7.08 -20.38 10.54
C HIS A 85 -6.75 -19.08 9.81
N SER A 86 -5.88 -18.24 10.37
CA SER A 86 -5.55 -16.91 9.85
C SER A 86 -4.14 -16.85 9.27
N LEU A 87 -4.00 -16.17 8.14
CA LEU A 87 -2.73 -15.94 7.44
C LEU A 87 -2.49 -14.43 7.29
N SER A 88 -1.29 -13.98 7.65
CA SER A 88 -0.81 -12.62 7.39
C SER A 88 0.03 -12.59 6.13
N VAL A 89 -0.44 -11.93 5.07
CA VAL A 89 0.28 -11.86 3.79
C VAL A 89 1.18 -10.64 3.75
N SER A 90 2.48 -10.86 3.64
CA SER A 90 3.48 -9.79 3.71
C SER A 90 3.60 -9.04 2.38
N SER A 91 3.50 -9.76 1.26
CA SER A 91 3.52 -9.21 -0.09
C SER A 91 2.96 -10.19 -1.13
N GLY A 92 2.45 -9.66 -2.25
CA GLY A 92 1.94 -10.46 -3.37
C GLY A 92 0.67 -11.26 -3.06
N ASN A 93 0.43 -12.29 -3.87
CA ASN A 93 -0.74 -13.18 -3.78
C ASN A 93 -0.34 -14.56 -3.27
N ILE A 94 -1.32 -15.31 -2.77
CA ILE A 94 -1.18 -16.73 -2.41
C ILE A 94 -1.75 -17.58 -3.55
N ALA A 95 -0.99 -18.57 -4.00
CA ALA A 95 -1.44 -19.59 -4.94
C ALA A 95 -1.82 -20.88 -4.19
N PHE A 96 -2.94 -21.49 -4.60
CA PHE A 96 -3.51 -22.70 -4.02
C PHE A 96 -3.26 -23.86 -4.98
N SER A 97 -2.73 -24.97 -4.48
CA SER A 97 -2.61 -26.25 -5.19
C SER A 97 -3.22 -27.36 -4.34
N TYR A 98 -3.57 -28.49 -4.94
CA TYR A 98 -4.06 -29.66 -4.21
C TYR A 98 -3.25 -30.91 -4.59
N MET A 99 -2.36 -31.33 -3.69
CA MET A 99 -1.47 -32.46 -3.95
C MET A 99 -2.10 -33.76 -3.44
N PHE A 100 -2.27 -34.74 -4.32
CA PHE A 100 -2.74 -36.07 -3.95
C PHE A 100 -1.79 -37.15 -4.46
N ASP A 101 -1.77 -38.30 -3.79
CA ASP A 101 -0.97 -39.45 -4.21
C ASP A 101 -1.70 -40.19 -5.34
N SER A 102 -1.17 -40.13 -6.57
CA SER A 102 -1.78 -40.77 -7.74
C SER A 102 -1.84 -42.30 -7.64
N THR A 103 -1.09 -42.93 -6.73
CA THR A 103 -1.17 -44.39 -6.53
C THR A 103 -2.54 -44.84 -6.08
N ILE A 104 -3.30 -43.97 -5.40
CA ILE A 104 -4.68 -44.24 -4.95
C ILE A 104 -5.66 -44.46 -6.12
N LEU A 105 -5.32 -44.00 -7.32
CA LEU A 105 -6.12 -44.22 -8.53
C LEU A 105 -6.06 -45.68 -9.00
N ASN A 106 -5.06 -46.43 -8.56
CA ASN A 106 -4.80 -47.82 -8.95
C ASN A 106 -5.10 -48.82 -7.82
N ALA A 107 -5.84 -48.39 -6.80
CA ALA A 107 -6.24 -49.24 -5.69
C ALA A 107 -7.04 -50.46 -6.19
N GLN A 108 -6.83 -51.61 -5.53
CA GLN A 108 -7.55 -52.84 -5.87
C GLN A 108 -9.04 -52.69 -5.53
N ASN A 109 -9.91 -53.46 -6.17
CA ASN A 109 -11.36 -53.37 -5.90
C ASN A 109 -11.74 -53.80 -4.46
N THR A 110 -10.86 -54.54 -3.76
CA THR A 110 -10.99 -54.90 -2.35
C THR A 110 -10.52 -53.82 -1.38
N GLU A 111 -10.07 -52.68 -1.90
CA GLU A 111 -9.70 -51.48 -1.15
C GLU A 111 -10.62 -50.33 -1.59
N TRP A 112 -10.73 -49.30 -0.74
CA TRP A 112 -11.48 -48.09 -1.09
C TRP A 112 -10.81 -47.40 -2.27
N HIS A 113 -11.50 -47.32 -3.40
CA HIS A 113 -11.02 -46.69 -4.64
C HIS A 113 -12.03 -45.67 -5.17
N ILE A 114 -11.53 -44.67 -5.90
CA ILE A 114 -12.38 -43.62 -6.51
C ILE A 114 -13.20 -44.23 -7.66
N ILE A 115 -14.48 -43.87 -7.70
CA ILE A 115 -15.39 -44.16 -8.81
C ILE A 115 -16.01 -42.86 -9.34
N GLU A 116 -16.60 -42.93 -10.53
CA GLU A 116 -17.30 -41.78 -11.10
C GLU A 116 -18.55 -41.43 -10.30
N ASP A 117 -18.71 -40.15 -9.97
CA ASP A 117 -19.95 -39.60 -9.49
C ASP A 117 -20.62 -38.72 -10.56
N LYS A 118 -21.87 -39.08 -10.92
CA LYS A 118 -22.61 -38.43 -12.01
C LYS A 118 -23.53 -37.32 -11.54
N ILE A 119 -23.46 -36.94 -10.25
CA ILE A 119 -24.21 -35.79 -9.75
C ILE A 119 -23.52 -34.48 -10.13
N LYS A 120 -24.30 -33.40 -10.06
CA LYS A 120 -23.87 -32.01 -10.34
C LYS A 120 -24.13 -31.08 -9.16
N LYS A 121 -24.09 -31.60 -7.95
CA LYS A 121 -24.47 -30.85 -6.76
C LYS A 121 -23.58 -31.22 -5.58
N ILE A 122 -23.10 -30.21 -4.89
CA ILE A 122 -22.38 -30.33 -3.62
C ILE A 122 -23.07 -29.37 -2.66
N ASP A 123 -23.77 -29.89 -1.65
CA ASP A 123 -24.55 -29.10 -0.71
C ASP A 123 -25.53 -28.15 -1.45
N SER A 124 -25.43 -26.84 -1.26
CA SER A 124 -26.20 -25.81 -1.94
C SER A 124 -25.63 -25.40 -3.32
N ILE A 125 -24.45 -25.89 -3.68
CA ILE A 125 -23.68 -25.48 -4.86
C ILE A 125 -24.09 -26.33 -6.07
N ASN A 126 -24.59 -25.66 -7.12
CA ASN A 126 -24.85 -26.30 -8.41
C ASN A 126 -23.58 -26.26 -9.28
N LEU A 127 -23.17 -27.44 -9.75
CA LEU A 127 -22.00 -27.63 -10.58
C LEU A 127 -22.33 -27.51 -12.07
N LYS A 128 -21.40 -26.94 -12.84
CA LYS A 128 -21.54 -26.83 -14.30
C LYS A 128 -21.49 -28.21 -14.97
N GLU A 129 -20.66 -29.11 -14.47
CA GLU A 129 -20.45 -30.46 -14.98
C GLU A 129 -20.61 -31.53 -13.88
N ASN A 130 -20.60 -32.80 -14.29
CA ASN A 130 -20.62 -33.91 -13.34
C ASN A 130 -19.28 -33.95 -12.57
N ILE A 131 -19.32 -34.37 -11.31
CA ILE A 131 -18.12 -34.54 -10.48
C ILE A 131 -17.12 -35.51 -11.13
N LEU A 132 -17.61 -36.61 -11.72
CA LEU A 132 -16.82 -37.72 -12.25
C LEU A 132 -15.85 -38.24 -11.19
N LYS A 133 -14.54 -38.34 -11.46
CA LYS A 133 -13.59 -38.84 -10.47
C LYS A 133 -13.34 -37.87 -9.31
N GLY A 134 -13.78 -36.62 -9.39
CA GLY A 134 -13.68 -35.67 -8.29
C GLY A 134 -13.89 -34.24 -8.77
N ALA A 135 -14.32 -33.36 -7.87
CA ALA A 135 -14.50 -31.94 -8.13
C ALA A 135 -13.78 -31.11 -7.06
N ILE A 136 -13.29 -29.94 -7.47
CA ILE A 136 -12.79 -28.92 -6.55
C ILE A 136 -13.59 -27.64 -6.75
N VAL A 137 -14.11 -27.10 -5.66
CA VAL A 137 -14.78 -25.79 -5.63
C VAL A 137 -13.97 -24.85 -4.76
N VAL A 138 -13.63 -23.67 -5.28
CA VAL A 138 -13.06 -22.58 -4.50
C VAL A 138 -14.14 -21.52 -4.29
N GLN A 139 -14.33 -21.12 -3.04
CA GLN A 139 -15.23 -20.06 -2.65
C GLN A 139 -14.50 -19.00 -1.82
N THR A 140 -14.97 -17.77 -1.92
CA THR A 140 -14.53 -16.64 -1.10
C THR A 140 -15.70 -16.05 -0.33
N SER A 141 -15.38 -15.40 0.79
CA SER A 141 -16.35 -14.71 1.63
C SER A 141 -15.70 -13.54 2.37
N ASN A 142 -16.50 -12.49 2.59
CA ASN A 142 -16.10 -11.34 3.38
C ASN A 142 -16.39 -11.49 4.88
N ASP A 143 -17.47 -12.20 5.20
CA ASP A 143 -17.98 -12.36 6.55
C ASP A 143 -17.79 -13.79 7.09
N GLY A 144 -17.33 -14.72 6.25
CA GLY A 144 -17.23 -16.15 6.56
C GLY A 144 -18.57 -16.88 6.52
N GLU A 145 -19.68 -16.18 6.20
CA GLU A 145 -21.04 -16.71 6.23
C GLU A 145 -21.65 -16.81 4.83
N LYS A 146 -21.49 -15.74 4.02
CA LYS A 146 -21.98 -15.67 2.65
C LYS A 146 -20.84 -15.98 1.70
N TRP A 147 -20.97 -17.09 0.98
CA TRP A 147 -19.93 -17.62 0.12
C TRP A 147 -20.28 -17.44 -1.35
N VAL A 148 -19.31 -17.00 -2.15
CA VAL A 148 -19.40 -16.92 -3.60
C VAL A 148 -18.44 -17.94 -4.21
N THR A 149 -18.85 -18.62 -5.28
CA THR A 149 -18.01 -19.62 -5.96
C THR A 149 -17.15 -18.99 -7.04
N ASP A 150 -15.84 -18.88 -6.80
CA ASP A 150 -14.86 -18.32 -7.73
C ASP A 150 -14.40 -19.35 -8.78
N LYS A 151 -14.25 -20.61 -8.39
CA LYS A 151 -13.73 -21.66 -9.28
C LYS A 151 -14.43 -22.99 -9.09
N GLN A 152 -14.64 -23.70 -10.19
CA GLN A 152 -15.08 -25.09 -10.21
C GLN A 152 -14.17 -25.89 -11.17
N LEU A 153 -13.64 -27.00 -10.69
CA LEU A 153 -12.88 -27.99 -11.46
C LEU A 153 -13.60 -29.34 -11.35
N PHE A 154 -13.56 -30.14 -12.41
CA PHE A 154 -14.25 -31.43 -12.49
C PHE A 154 -13.31 -32.51 -13.02
N ASN A 155 -13.62 -33.78 -12.73
CA ASN A 155 -12.80 -34.93 -13.11
C ASN A 155 -11.31 -34.75 -12.75
N VAL A 156 -11.04 -34.26 -11.54
CA VAL A 156 -9.72 -33.74 -11.17
C VAL A 156 -8.70 -34.84 -10.85
N PHE A 157 -9.18 -36.03 -10.45
CA PHE A 157 -8.35 -37.17 -10.08
C PHE A 157 -8.10 -38.11 -11.28
N LYS A 158 -6.96 -37.90 -11.94
CA LYS A 158 -6.49 -38.63 -13.13
C LYS A 158 -4.97 -38.79 -13.11
N ASP A 159 -4.43 -39.74 -13.87
CA ASP A 159 -2.98 -40.06 -13.87
C ASP A 159 -2.11 -38.85 -14.29
N GLU A 160 -2.58 -38.03 -15.23
CA GLU A 160 -1.95 -36.78 -15.65
C GLU A 160 -2.70 -35.57 -15.05
N SER A 161 -2.77 -35.50 -13.72
CA SER A 161 -3.45 -34.39 -13.03
C SER A 161 -2.55 -33.15 -12.94
N THR A 162 -3.14 -31.98 -13.16
CA THR A 162 -2.48 -30.66 -13.03
C THR A 162 -2.75 -30.02 -11.68
N LEU A 163 -3.28 -30.76 -10.69
CA LEU A 163 -3.62 -30.19 -9.38
C LEU A 163 -2.40 -29.76 -8.55
N ASN A 164 -1.20 -30.21 -8.93
CA ASN A 164 0.05 -29.73 -8.34
C ASN A 164 0.39 -28.31 -8.80
N ASP A 165 -0.09 -27.90 -9.99
CA ASP A 165 0.00 -26.51 -10.43
C ASP A 165 -1.06 -25.67 -9.70
N PRO A 166 -0.84 -24.35 -9.54
CA PRO A 166 -1.82 -23.46 -8.94
C PRO A 166 -3.21 -23.59 -9.58
N ILE A 167 -4.18 -24.07 -8.81
CA ILE A 167 -5.59 -24.18 -9.22
C ILE A 167 -6.36 -22.87 -9.03
N TYR A 168 -5.86 -22.01 -8.14
CA TYR A 168 -6.39 -20.70 -7.84
C TYR A 168 -5.28 -19.77 -7.30
N GLN A 169 -5.45 -18.48 -7.46
CA GLN A 169 -4.58 -17.46 -6.88
C GLN A 169 -5.45 -16.36 -6.27
N THR A 170 -5.13 -15.93 -5.06
CA THR A 170 -5.82 -14.82 -4.39
C THR A 170 -5.70 -13.54 -5.21
N GLN A 171 -6.66 -12.63 -5.04
CA GLN A 171 -6.55 -11.28 -5.58
C GLN A 171 -5.94 -10.34 -4.54
N ASN A 172 -5.08 -9.42 -4.98
CA ASN A 172 -4.42 -8.44 -4.09
C ASN A 172 -5.45 -7.72 -3.21
N ILE A 173 -6.57 -7.35 -3.81
CA ILE A 173 -7.61 -6.57 -3.13
C ILE A 173 -8.40 -7.37 -2.10
N GLN A 174 -8.57 -8.68 -2.30
CA GLN A 174 -9.12 -9.59 -1.29
C GLN A 174 -8.21 -9.61 -0.05
N LEU A 175 -6.89 -9.58 -0.25
CA LEU A 175 -5.92 -9.55 0.85
C LEU A 175 -5.88 -8.19 1.57
N GLU A 176 -5.99 -7.07 0.85
CA GLU A 176 -6.02 -5.72 1.46
C GLU A 176 -7.26 -5.47 2.34
N ASN A 177 -8.37 -6.14 2.02
CA ASN A 177 -9.63 -6.03 2.76
C ASN A 177 -9.83 -7.18 3.75
N GLY A 178 -9.03 -8.23 3.64
CA GLY A 178 -9.24 -9.48 4.35
C GLY A 178 -10.30 -10.33 3.67
N CYS A 179 -10.02 -11.62 3.51
CA CYS A 179 -10.94 -12.53 2.83
C CYS A 179 -10.87 -13.92 3.44
N PHE A 180 -12.03 -14.53 3.63
CA PHE A 180 -12.17 -15.95 3.92
C PHE A 180 -12.15 -16.74 2.62
N TYR A 181 -11.49 -17.90 2.65
CA TYR A 181 -11.38 -18.83 1.55
C TYR A 181 -11.88 -20.19 2.02
N ARG A 182 -12.67 -20.86 1.17
CA ARG A 182 -13.14 -22.23 1.36
C ARG A 182 -12.82 -23.04 0.11
N ILE A 183 -12.07 -24.12 0.28
CA ILE A 183 -11.79 -25.07 -0.79
C ILE A 183 -12.50 -26.37 -0.45
N ILE A 184 -13.40 -26.81 -1.32
CA ILE A 184 -14.15 -28.06 -1.17
C ILE A 184 -13.66 -29.06 -2.22
N VAL A 185 -13.15 -30.21 -1.78
CA VAL A 185 -12.76 -31.32 -2.64
C VAL A 185 -13.76 -32.47 -2.43
N ALA A 186 -14.51 -32.81 -3.47
CA ALA A 186 -15.59 -33.80 -3.39
C ALA A 186 -15.37 -34.97 -4.34
N TYR A 187 -15.52 -36.19 -3.85
CA TYR A 187 -15.35 -37.41 -4.63
C TYR A 187 -16.17 -38.58 -4.07
N LYS A 188 -16.32 -39.64 -4.86
CA LYS A 188 -17.06 -40.86 -4.51
C LYS A 188 -16.13 -42.06 -4.51
N MET A 189 -16.27 -42.91 -3.50
CA MET A 189 -15.46 -44.11 -3.34
C MET A 189 -16.32 -45.37 -3.30
N GLN A 190 -15.69 -46.51 -3.65
CA GLN A 190 -16.28 -47.83 -3.57
C GLN A 190 -15.28 -48.83 -2.98
N ILE A 191 -15.78 -49.84 -2.29
CA ILE A 191 -15.02 -51.04 -1.89
C ILE A 191 -15.87 -52.28 -2.11
N LYS A 192 -15.25 -53.38 -2.57
CA LYS A 192 -15.88 -54.69 -2.65
C LYS A 192 -15.85 -55.36 -1.28
N THR A 193 -17.03 -55.69 -0.75
CA THR A 193 -17.20 -56.34 0.56
C THR A 193 -17.58 -57.81 0.48
N GLY A 194 -17.94 -58.28 -0.71
CA GLY A 194 -18.21 -59.70 -0.94
C GLY A 194 -18.64 -60.00 -2.37
N GLU A 195 -19.17 -61.20 -2.56
CA GLU A 195 -19.73 -61.67 -3.83
C GLU A 195 -21.10 -62.30 -3.55
N ASN A 196 -22.06 -62.03 -4.42
CA ASN A 196 -23.37 -62.67 -4.41
C ASN A 196 -23.55 -63.45 -5.70
N THR A 197 -24.08 -64.68 -5.63
CA THR A 197 -24.33 -65.50 -6.82
C THR A 197 -25.81 -65.85 -6.90
N ILE A 198 -26.46 -65.41 -7.98
CA ILE A 198 -27.84 -65.75 -8.31
C ILE A 198 -27.85 -66.30 -9.74
N ALA A 199 -28.39 -67.50 -9.91
CA ALA A 199 -28.59 -68.14 -11.23
C ALA A 199 -27.34 -68.12 -12.15
N PHE A 200 -26.22 -68.67 -11.67
CA PHE A 200 -24.93 -68.76 -12.38
C PHE A 200 -24.24 -67.42 -12.74
N VAL A 201 -24.77 -66.30 -12.28
CA VAL A 201 -24.12 -64.98 -12.39
C VAL A 201 -23.63 -64.56 -11.01
N THR A 202 -22.32 -64.37 -10.88
CA THR A 202 -21.68 -63.81 -9.69
C THR A 202 -21.54 -62.30 -9.89
N THR A 203 -22.05 -61.53 -8.94
CA THR A 203 -21.93 -60.08 -8.89
C THR A 203 -21.24 -59.67 -7.62
N ASP A 204 -20.37 -58.67 -7.70
CA ASP A 204 -19.71 -58.10 -6.53
C ASP A 204 -20.74 -57.38 -5.66
N THR A 205 -20.65 -57.63 -4.35
CA THR A 205 -21.32 -56.79 -3.34
C THR A 205 -20.35 -55.67 -2.98
N THR A 206 -20.83 -54.43 -3.07
CA THR A 206 -19.99 -53.24 -2.85
C THR A 206 -20.61 -52.31 -1.82
N GLU A 207 -19.76 -51.65 -1.04
CA GLU A 207 -20.12 -50.48 -0.26
C GLU A 207 -19.61 -49.22 -0.96
N GLN A 208 -20.38 -48.14 -0.86
CA GLN A 208 -20.05 -46.85 -1.46
C GLN A 208 -20.19 -45.75 -0.43
N LYS A 209 -19.33 -44.74 -0.54
CA LYS A 209 -19.41 -43.52 0.26
C LYS A 209 -19.03 -42.31 -0.59
N ARG A 210 -19.52 -41.16 -0.19
CA ARG A 210 -19.13 -39.84 -0.71
C ARG A 210 -18.30 -39.13 0.34
N ILE A 211 -17.25 -38.45 -0.09
CA ILE A 211 -16.37 -37.68 0.80
C ILE A 211 -16.27 -36.24 0.30
N ALA A 212 -16.43 -35.29 1.21
CA ALA A 212 -16.02 -33.92 1.00
C ALA A 212 -14.90 -33.56 1.99
N GLU A 213 -13.84 -32.95 1.50
CA GLU A 213 -12.81 -32.30 2.30
C GLU A 213 -13.01 -30.79 2.18
N VAL A 214 -13.10 -30.10 3.31
CA VAL A 214 -13.35 -28.66 3.36
C VAL A 214 -12.20 -27.97 4.08
N TYR A 215 -11.47 -27.14 3.35
CA TYR A 215 -10.38 -26.33 3.90
C TYR A 215 -10.86 -24.89 4.02
N GLU A 216 -10.82 -24.33 5.22
CA GLU A 216 -11.20 -22.94 5.48
C GLU A 216 -10.08 -22.16 6.15
N PHE A 217 -9.84 -20.94 5.66
CA PHE A 217 -8.90 -20.01 6.27
C PHE A 217 -9.23 -18.56 5.91
N TYR A 218 -8.71 -17.63 6.69
CA TYR A 218 -8.77 -16.20 6.47
C TYR A 218 -7.37 -15.70 6.10
N ALA A 219 -7.26 -14.83 5.10
CA ALA A 219 -6.00 -14.19 4.75
C ALA A 219 -6.16 -12.68 4.64
N VAL A 220 -5.20 -11.94 5.18
CA VAL A 220 -5.20 -10.48 5.18
C VAL A 220 -3.78 -9.91 5.12
N ASN A 221 -3.61 -8.76 4.47
CA ASN A 221 -2.40 -7.96 4.60
C ASN A 221 -2.40 -7.25 5.97
N PRO A 222 -1.47 -7.54 6.90
CA PRO A 222 -1.49 -6.98 8.25
C PRO A 222 -1.24 -5.48 8.29
N LYS A 223 -0.64 -4.88 7.25
CA LYS A 223 -0.52 -3.40 7.13
C LYS A 223 -1.88 -2.73 7.16
N SER A 224 -2.92 -3.50 6.88
CA SER A 224 -4.27 -3.01 6.73
C SER A 224 -5.08 -2.87 8.04
N LYS A 225 -4.54 -3.38 9.15
CA LYS A 225 -5.25 -3.45 10.44
C LYS A 225 -5.40 -2.12 11.19
N ASP A 226 -4.50 -1.14 11.02
CA ASP A 226 -4.60 0.16 11.72
C ASP A 226 -4.96 1.36 10.80
N SER A 227 -5.60 1.09 9.67
CA SER A 227 -6.12 2.14 8.76
C SER A 227 -7.59 2.45 9.06
N ALA A 228 -8.18 3.44 8.37
CA ALA A 228 -9.63 3.68 8.44
C ALA A 228 -10.38 2.36 8.24
N ALA A 229 -11.40 2.15 9.08
CA ALA A 229 -12.13 0.89 9.16
C ALA A 229 -13.29 0.87 8.15
N SER A 230 -13.75 2.05 7.73
CA SER A 230 -14.82 2.23 6.76
C SER A 230 -14.51 3.35 5.79
N SER A 231 -15.08 3.28 4.58
CA SER A 231 -15.13 4.36 3.59
C SER A 231 -15.95 5.58 4.06
N ASP A 232 -16.83 5.38 5.04
CA ASP A 232 -17.68 6.42 5.62
C ASP A 232 -16.99 7.21 6.74
N ASP A 233 -15.81 6.76 7.18
CA ASP A 233 -15.05 7.43 8.25
C ASP A 233 -14.69 8.87 7.85
N ILE A 234 -14.92 9.82 8.77
CA ILE A 234 -14.71 11.27 8.56
C ILE A 234 -13.35 11.68 9.13
N PRO A 235 -12.59 12.57 8.45
CA PRO A 235 -12.95 13.27 7.22
C PRO A 235 -12.80 12.39 5.98
N ARG A 236 -13.77 12.55 5.05
CA ARG A 236 -13.79 11.87 3.75
C ARG A 236 -14.11 12.84 2.62
N LYS A 237 -13.65 12.51 1.41
CA LYS A 237 -13.93 13.21 0.17
C LYS A 237 -14.17 12.23 -0.97
N GLU A 238 -15.24 12.42 -1.72
CA GLU A 238 -15.45 11.73 -3.00
C GLU A 238 -14.55 12.36 -4.07
N LEU A 239 -13.84 11.49 -4.78
CA LEU A 239 -12.93 11.83 -5.86
C LEU A 239 -13.62 11.66 -7.21
N ALA A 240 -12.96 12.10 -8.29
CA ALA A 240 -13.55 12.11 -9.62
C ALA A 240 -14.17 10.75 -9.98
N SER A 241 -15.46 10.77 -10.30
CA SER A 241 -16.25 9.60 -10.73
C SER A 241 -16.50 9.57 -12.24
N LYS A 242 -16.16 10.65 -12.97
CA LYS A 242 -16.52 10.81 -14.37
C LYS A 242 -15.62 9.95 -15.26
N PRO A 243 -16.17 8.96 -15.95
CA PRO A 243 -15.40 8.15 -16.88
C PRO A 243 -15.15 8.90 -18.18
N ILE A 244 -14.09 8.51 -18.85
CA ILE A 244 -13.70 8.95 -20.19
C ILE A 244 -13.68 7.71 -21.06
N SER A 245 -14.32 7.77 -22.23
CA SER A 245 -14.18 6.71 -23.22
C SER A 245 -12.80 6.79 -23.84
N THR A 246 -12.10 5.67 -23.90
CA THR A 246 -10.78 5.59 -24.53
C THR A 246 -10.89 4.98 -25.92
N GLY A 247 -12.03 4.42 -26.32
CA GLY A 247 -12.18 3.75 -27.61
C GLY A 247 -11.97 2.24 -27.46
N VAL A 248 -11.19 1.60 -28.33
CA VAL A 248 -10.96 0.14 -28.29
C VAL A 248 -9.48 -0.16 -28.50
N ASP A 249 -8.93 -1.10 -27.71
CA ASP A 249 -7.59 -1.69 -27.86
C ASP A 249 -6.40 -0.70 -27.93
N ASN A 250 -6.54 0.48 -27.33
CA ASN A 250 -5.55 1.55 -27.44
C ASN A 250 -4.74 1.82 -26.15
N GLY A 251 -4.76 0.85 -25.23
CA GLY A 251 -4.05 0.94 -23.96
C GLY A 251 -4.50 2.12 -23.10
N PHE A 252 -5.81 2.38 -23.08
CA PHE A 252 -6.48 3.43 -22.31
C PHE A 252 -5.95 4.86 -22.55
N SER A 253 -5.27 5.09 -23.68
CA SER A 253 -4.65 6.39 -24.02
C SER A 253 -5.63 7.41 -24.63
N GLY A 254 -6.83 6.97 -25.03
CA GLY A 254 -7.86 7.81 -25.63
C GLY A 254 -8.49 8.82 -24.67
N ASN A 255 -9.19 9.79 -25.24
CA ASN A 255 -9.91 10.85 -24.50
C ASN A 255 -11.17 11.27 -25.25
N GLU A 256 -12.03 10.30 -25.56
CA GLU A 256 -13.29 10.51 -26.26
C GLU A 256 -14.39 10.95 -25.30
N LYS A 257 -15.29 11.81 -25.78
CA LYS A 257 -16.45 12.25 -24.99
C LYS A 257 -17.50 11.16 -25.00
N ILE A 258 -17.99 10.79 -23.82
CA ILE A 258 -19.19 9.97 -23.67
C ILE A 258 -20.40 10.80 -24.13
N ASP A 259 -21.05 10.38 -25.20
CA ASP A 259 -22.23 11.02 -25.77
C ASP A 259 -23.48 10.15 -25.63
N LYS A 260 -24.65 10.66 -26.02
CA LYS A 260 -25.93 9.97 -25.87
C LYS A 260 -26.04 8.57 -26.50
N ASN A 261 -25.14 8.19 -27.39
CA ASN A 261 -25.12 6.88 -28.06
C ASN A 261 -24.15 5.90 -27.38
N ASP A 262 -23.30 6.39 -26.49
CA ASP A 262 -22.35 5.62 -25.73
C ASP A 262 -23.07 4.79 -24.63
N PRO A 263 -22.74 3.51 -24.45
CA PRO A 263 -23.42 2.66 -23.46
C PRO A 263 -23.20 3.12 -22.01
N HIS A 264 -22.18 3.94 -21.74
CA HIS A 264 -21.90 4.52 -20.44
C HIS A 264 -22.65 5.85 -20.20
N PHE A 265 -23.41 6.37 -21.17
CA PHE A 265 -24.04 7.68 -21.06
C PHE A 265 -25.06 7.78 -19.92
N GLY A 266 -24.87 8.76 -19.04
CA GLY A 266 -25.86 9.17 -18.05
C GLY A 266 -25.84 8.38 -16.73
N TRP A 267 -24.84 7.52 -16.52
CA TRP A 267 -24.67 6.77 -15.26
C TRP A 267 -23.19 6.63 -14.88
N GLU A 268 -22.93 6.28 -13.63
CA GLU A 268 -21.59 6.10 -13.07
C GLU A 268 -21.40 4.65 -12.60
N LEU A 269 -20.22 4.09 -12.87
CA LEU A 269 -19.87 2.73 -12.44
C LEU A 269 -19.74 2.64 -10.92
N GLY A 270 -19.10 3.64 -10.32
CA GLY A 270 -18.79 3.69 -8.89
C GLY A 270 -18.09 4.99 -8.54
N THR A 271 -17.69 5.11 -7.28
CA THR A 271 -17.12 6.34 -6.74
C THR A 271 -15.87 6.04 -5.93
N PHE A 272 -14.78 6.76 -6.23
CA PHE A 272 -13.60 6.75 -5.39
C PHE A 272 -13.77 7.67 -4.19
N ILE A 273 -13.31 7.24 -3.02
CA ILE A 273 -13.43 7.98 -1.76
C ILE A 273 -12.07 7.97 -1.09
N ILE A 274 -11.58 9.13 -0.65
CA ILE A 274 -10.38 9.22 0.19
C ILE A 274 -10.76 9.66 1.59
N ASN A 275 -10.15 9.05 2.60
CA ASN A 275 -10.36 9.37 4.00
C ASN A 275 -9.11 9.06 4.85
N GLY A 276 -9.21 9.23 6.17
CA GLY A 276 -8.10 8.99 7.11
C GLY A 276 -7.04 10.10 7.12
N TYR A 277 -7.37 11.27 6.58
CA TYR A 277 -6.57 12.50 6.65
C TYR A 277 -7.08 13.43 7.78
N THR A 278 -6.39 14.54 8.05
CA THR A 278 -6.84 15.54 9.04
C THR A 278 -7.56 16.71 8.38
N ARG A 279 -7.04 17.25 7.27
CA ARG A 279 -7.61 18.43 6.59
C ARG A 279 -7.39 18.40 5.08
N GLU A 280 -8.30 18.99 4.32
CA GLU A 280 -8.17 19.20 2.86
C GLU A 280 -7.69 20.62 2.56
N THR A 281 -6.88 20.78 1.51
CA THR A 281 -6.55 22.08 0.91
C THR A 281 -6.38 21.92 -0.61
N MET A 282 -6.33 23.03 -1.33
CA MET A 282 -6.06 23.06 -2.77
C MET A 282 -4.80 23.87 -3.02
N TYR A 283 -3.89 23.33 -3.82
CA TYR A 283 -2.68 24.04 -4.24
C TYR A 283 -2.46 23.79 -5.74
N ASN A 284 -2.30 24.86 -6.53
CA ASN A 284 -2.16 24.78 -7.99
C ASN A 284 -3.25 23.92 -8.66
N ASN A 285 -4.50 24.05 -8.24
CA ASN A 285 -5.65 23.25 -8.70
C ASN A 285 -5.53 21.73 -8.46
N LYS A 286 -4.58 21.28 -7.63
CA LYS A 286 -4.46 19.89 -7.20
C LYS A 286 -4.98 19.74 -5.75
N PRO A 287 -5.83 18.73 -5.48
CA PRO A 287 -6.28 18.44 -4.11
C PRO A 287 -5.13 17.90 -3.27
N ILE A 288 -5.01 18.43 -2.06
CA ILE A 288 -4.01 18.04 -1.08
C ILE A 288 -4.69 17.62 0.21
N TYR A 289 -4.36 16.41 0.66
CA TYR A 289 -4.81 15.83 1.91
C TYR A 289 -3.69 15.94 2.95
N LEU A 290 -3.92 16.78 3.96
CA LEU A 290 -3.00 17.04 5.05
C LEU A 290 -3.17 16.00 6.14
N LYS A 291 -2.07 15.37 6.53
CA LYS A 291 -2.02 14.36 7.58
C LYS A 291 -1.17 14.81 8.77
N ASN A 292 -1.50 14.31 9.95
CA ASN A 292 -0.66 14.36 11.14
C ASN A 292 0.15 13.06 11.29
N VAL A 293 1.04 13.03 12.29
CA VAL A 293 1.73 11.80 12.69
C VAL A 293 0.69 10.81 13.21
N GLY A 294 0.67 9.60 12.64
CA GLY A 294 -0.27 8.53 13.00
C GLY A 294 -1.46 8.39 12.03
N ASP A 295 -1.81 9.44 11.29
CA ASP A 295 -2.87 9.38 10.28
C ASP A 295 -2.50 8.38 9.17
N LYS A 296 -3.47 7.54 8.80
CA LYS A 296 -3.36 6.58 7.69
C LYS A 296 -4.41 6.90 6.64
N VAL A 297 -3.96 7.54 5.57
CA VAL A 297 -4.82 7.89 4.46
C VAL A 297 -5.15 6.63 3.65
N THR A 298 -6.42 6.49 3.29
CA THR A 298 -6.91 5.34 2.52
C THR A 298 -7.76 5.81 1.36
N LEU A 299 -7.60 5.11 0.24
CA LEU A 299 -8.44 5.25 -0.94
C LEU A 299 -9.42 4.08 -0.96
N TRP A 300 -10.68 4.36 -1.25
CA TRP A 300 -11.74 3.37 -1.32
C TRP A 300 -12.43 3.46 -2.68
N PHE A 301 -12.97 2.34 -3.16
CA PHE A 301 -13.88 2.33 -4.29
C PHE A 301 -15.20 1.69 -3.89
N LYS A 302 -16.27 2.47 -4.04
CA LYS A 302 -17.64 2.02 -3.89
C LYS A 302 -18.21 1.70 -5.26
N LEU A 303 -18.42 0.42 -5.54
CA LEU A 303 -19.06 -0.04 -6.77
C LEU A 303 -20.58 0.15 -6.65
N ASN A 304 -21.18 0.90 -7.59
CA ASN A 304 -22.62 1.25 -7.55
C ASN A 304 -23.46 0.43 -8.53
N GLN A 305 -22.85 -0.50 -9.28
CA GLN A 305 -23.48 -1.23 -10.38
C GLN A 305 -23.25 -2.74 -10.24
N ASP A 306 -24.19 -3.54 -10.74
CA ASP A 306 -23.93 -4.95 -11.02
C ASP A 306 -23.07 -5.05 -12.28
N ILE A 307 -21.85 -5.57 -12.15
CA ILE A 307 -20.91 -5.70 -13.28
C ILE A 307 -21.42 -6.61 -14.40
N ASN A 308 -22.42 -7.44 -14.15
CA ASN A 308 -23.05 -8.31 -15.16
C ASN A 308 -24.35 -7.73 -15.74
N LYS A 309 -24.83 -6.61 -15.18
CA LYS A 309 -26.08 -5.95 -15.54
C LYS A 309 -25.96 -4.44 -15.30
N LEU A 310 -25.07 -3.80 -16.05
CA LEU A 310 -24.76 -2.38 -15.87
C LEU A 310 -25.97 -1.52 -16.21
N ASN A 311 -26.27 -0.52 -15.36
CA ASN A 311 -27.41 0.37 -15.51
C ASN A 311 -28.74 -0.38 -15.73
N ASP A 312 -28.93 -1.46 -14.96
CA ASP A 312 -30.08 -2.37 -15.03
C ASP A 312 -30.32 -3.00 -16.43
N ASN A 313 -29.31 -3.00 -17.29
CA ASN A 313 -29.40 -3.49 -18.65
C ASN A 313 -28.68 -4.84 -18.82
N ASP A 314 -29.44 -5.91 -19.06
CA ASP A 314 -28.90 -7.27 -19.27
C ASP A 314 -28.02 -7.40 -20.54
N ALA A 315 -27.99 -6.38 -21.39
CA ALA A 315 -27.08 -6.31 -22.54
C ALA A 315 -25.70 -5.74 -22.18
N LEU A 316 -25.56 -5.07 -21.03
CA LEU A 316 -24.32 -4.39 -20.63
C LEU A 316 -23.65 -5.13 -19.48
N SER A 317 -22.38 -5.48 -19.67
CA SER A 317 -21.54 -6.06 -18.63
C SER A 317 -20.11 -5.55 -18.73
N ILE A 318 -19.36 -5.63 -17.63
CA ILE A 318 -17.90 -5.51 -17.66
C ILE A 318 -17.37 -6.74 -18.40
N SER A 319 -16.43 -6.50 -19.31
CA SER A 319 -15.74 -7.53 -20.08
C SER A 319 -14.40 -7.87 -19.42
N GLU A 320 -13.94 -9.11 -19.57
CA GLU A 320 -12.58 -9.48 -19.19
C GLU A 320 -11.59 -8.96 -20.25
N ASP A 321 -10.68 -8.08 -19.85
CA ASP A 321 -9.58 -7.62 -20.69
C ASP A 321 -8.33 -8.49 -20.48
N SER A 322 -8.26 -9.60 -21.21
CA SER A 322 -7.19 -10.59 -21.08
C SER A 322 -5.80 -10.11 -21.54
N ASN A 323 -5.74 -8.97 -22.22
CA ASN A 323 -4.56 -8.44 -22.89
C ASN A 323 -4.43 -6.92 -22.72
N GLY A 324 -4.93 -6.41 -21.60
CA GLY A 324 -4.87 -5.00 -21.24
C GLY A 324 -3.45 -4.51 -21.03
N TYR A 325 -3.25 -3.23 -21.32
CA TYR A 325 -2.03 -2.49 -21.08
C TYR A 325 -2.41 -1.03 -20.86
N ASP A 326 -1.59 -0.26 -20.16
CA ASP A 326 -1.82 1.19 -20.02
C ASP A 326 -0.60 1.95 -20.54
N GLN A 327 -0.82 2.82 -21.52
CA GLN A 327 0.25 3.58 -22.16
C GLN A 327 0.76 4.74 -21.30
N VAL A 328 -0.10 5.34 -20.48
CA VAL A 328 0.23 6.51 -19.65
C VAL A 328 1.18 6.11 -18.52
N PHE A 329 0.87 5.01 -17.84
CA PHE A 329 1.63 4.43 -16.73
C PHE A 329 2.70 3.42 -17.19
N GLY A 330 2.83 3.17 -18.50
CA GLY A 330 3.82 2.25 -19.05
C GLY A 330 3.63 0.80 -18.63
N VAL A 331 2.39 0.40 -18.31
CA VAL A 331 2.05 -0.97 -17.92
C VAL A 331 2.10 -1.85 -19.15
N LYS A 332 2.92 -2.92 -19.08
CA LYS A 332 3.04 -3.90 -20.15
C LYS A 332 1.78 -4.74 -20.27
N GLN A 333 1.55 -5.26 -21.47
CA GLN A 333 0.45 -6.16 -21.78
C GLN A 333 0.37 -7.33 -20.77
N THR A 334 -0.78 -7.46 -20.12
CA THR A 334 -1.11 -8.47 -19.11
C THR A 334 -2.63 -8.67 -19.04
N ASN A 335 -3.11 -9.60 -18.23
CA ASN A 335 -4.55 -9.74 -18.00
C ASN A 335 -5.03 -8.68 -17.00
N PHE A 336 -5.84 -7.71 -17.45
CA PHE A 336 -6.48 -6.70 -16.62
C PHE A 336 -7.76 -7.21 -15.94
N GLY A 337 -8.29 -8.36 -16.38
CA GLY A 337 -9.50 -8.96 -15.84
C GLY A 337 -10.72 -8.07 -16.05
N HIS A 338 -11.69 -8.16 -15.13
CA HIS A 338 -12.85 -7.27 -15.10
C HIS A 338 -12.49 -5.94 -14.44
N GLY A 339 -11.65 -5.17 -15.11
CA GLY A 339 -11.18 -3.85 -14.68
C GLY A 339 -9.94 -3.87 -13.78
N THR A 340 -9.10 -2.86 -13.91
CA THR A 340 -7.81 -2.75 -13.22
C THR A 340 -7.63 -1.36 -12.61
N VAL A 341 -7.20 -1.31 -11.35
CA VAL A 341 -6.75 -0.06 -10.72
C VAL A 341 -5.23 0.01 -10.79
N ILE A 342 -4.70 1.13 -11.28
CA ILE A 342 -3.27 1.43 -11.35
C ILE A 342 -3.02 2.67 -10.50
N ILE A 343 -2.02 2.59 -9.62
CA ILE A 343 -1.61 3.69 -8.75
C ILE A 343 -0.13 3.94 -8.94
N GLU A 344 0.21 5.15 -9.37
CA GLU A 344 1.59 5.62 -9.47
C GLU A 344 1.88 6.61 -8.33
N PHE A 345 3.04 6.44 -7.71
CA PHE A 345 3.50 7.27 -6.60
C PHE A 345 4.78 8.01 -6.98
N THR A 346 4.80 9.31 -6.76
CA THR A 346 5.99 10.15 -6.87
C THR A 346 6.34 10.70 -5.49
N ASP A 347 7.57 10.42 -5.05
CA ASP A 347 8.04 10.83 -3.73
C ASP A 347 8.46 12.31 -3.67
N HIS A 348 8.80 12.75 -2.46
CA HIS A 348 9.27 14.12 -2.18
C HIS A 348 10.57 14.54 -2.90
N GLU A 349 11.36 13.59 -3.43
CA GLU A 349 12.54 13.91 -4.25
C GLU A 349 12.17 14.10 -5.72
N GLY A 350 10.89 13.95 -6.06
CA GLY A 350 10.38 13.97 -7.43
C GLY A 350 10.64 12.67 -8.19
N LYS A 351 10.96 11.58 -7.49
CA LYS A 351 11.17 10.27 -8.10
C LYS A 351 9.85 9.52 -8.18
N THR A 352 9.45 9.20 -9.40
CA THR A 352 8.32 8.31 -9.69
C THR A 352 8.73 6.86 -9.50
N HIS A 353 7.92 6.10 -8.77
CA HIS A 353 8.10 4.67 -8.50
C HIS A 353 7.24 3.82 -9.43
N ASP A 354 7.60 2.54 -9.57
CA ASP A 354 6.84 1.60 -10.39
C ASP A 354 5.38 1.53 -9.89
N PRO A 355 4.38 1.53 -10.79
CA PRO A 355 2.98 1.56 -10.41
C PRO A 355 2.56 0.26 -9.71
N VAL A 356 1.66 0.39 -8.73
CA VAL A 356 0.98 -0.74 -8.11
C VAL A 356 -0.28 -1.04 -8.92
N ILE A 357 -0.44 -2.30 -9.31
CA ILE A 357 -1.49 -2.75 -10.22
C ILE A 357 -2.41 -3.75 -9.49
N TYR A 358 -3.71 -3.45 -9.47
CA TYR A 358 -4.76 -4.31 -8.94
C TYR A 358 -5.64 -4.78 -10.09
N THR A 359 -5.35 -5.96 -10.64
CA THR A 359 -6.12 -6.58 -11.72
C THR A 359 -7.42 -7.17 -11.19
N ASN A 360 -8.40 -7.37 -12.08
CA ASN A 360 -9.69 -7.97 -11.75
C ASN A 360 -10.42 -7.26 -10.59
N PHE A 361 -10.22 -5.95 -10.50
CA PHE A 361 -10.59 -5.12 -9.37
C PHE A 361 -12.11 -5.01 -9.20
N LEU A 362 -12.88 -4.86 -10.30
CA LEU A 362 -14.33 -4.72 -10.21
C LEU A 362 -15.02 -6.04 -9.91
N GLU A 363 -14.51 -7.15 -10.45
CA GLU A 363 -15.01 -8.48 -10.07
C GLU A 363 -14.78 -8.71 -8.59
N ALA A 364 -13.57 -8.52 -8.08
CA ALA A 364 -13.30 -8.69 -6.66
C ALA A 364 -14.15 -7.76 -5.76
N ASN A 365 -14.38 -6.52 -6.16
CA ASN A 365 -15.27 -5.58 -5.44
C ASN A 365 -16.74 -6.03 -5.45
N ALA A 366 -17.23 -6.56 -6.58
CA ALA A 366 -18.58 -7.12 -6.66
C ALA A 366 -18.77 -8.32 -5.74
N HIS A 367 -17.72 -9.13 -5.53
CA HIS A 367 -17.74 -10.28 -4.64
C HIS A 367 -17.69 -9.88 -3.17
N THR A 368 -16.92 -8.84 -2.82
CA THR A 368 -16.84 -8.32 -1.46
C THR A 368 -18.15 -7.64 -1.04
N GLY A 369 -18.84 -6.98 -1.98
CA GLY A 369 -20.11 -6.28 -1.72
C GLY A 369 -19.98 -5.10 -0.74
N ALA A 370 -18.75 -4.77 -0.35
CA ALA A 370 -18.40 -3.70 0.56
C ALA A 370 -17.40 -2.76 -0.12
N ASP A 371 -17.37 -1.51 0.36
CA ASP A 371 -16.44 -0.52 -0.14
C ASP A 371 -15.01 -1.06 -0.01
N THR A 372 -14.28 -0.98 -1.12
CA THR A 372 -13.04 -1.72 -1.26
C THR A 372 -11.85 -0.80 -1.03
N ARG A 373 -11.00 -1.14 -0.07
CA ARG A 373 -9.86 -0.33 0.37
C ARG A 373 -8.60 -0.58 -0.42
N VAL A 374 -7.88 0.49 -0.72
CA VAL A 374 -6.50 0.56 -1.20
C VAL A 374 -5.71 1.51 -0.29
N GLN A 375 -4.51 1.10 0.15
CA GLN A 375 -3.79 1.80 1.21
C GLN A 375 -2.70 2.72 0.69
N LEU A 376 -2.65 3.95 1.23
CA LEU A 376 -1.74 5.01 0.75
C LEU A 376 -1.06 5.70 1.95
N PHE A 377 0.14 5.24 2.30
CA PHE A 377 0.76 5.62 3.58
C PHE A 377 1.65 6.86 3.53
N GLU A 378 2.16 7.22 2.35
CA GLU A 378 3.34 8.07 2.23
C GLU A 378 3.01 9.50 1.79
N GLU A 379 3.85 10.44 2.20
CA GLU A 379 3.80 11.79 1.66
C GLU A 379 4.34 11.77 0.23
N GLY A 380 3.56 12.32 -0.70
CA GLY A 380 3.94 12.36 -2.10
C GLY A 380 2.73 12.59 -2.99
N ASP A 381 2.97 12.49 -4.28
CA ASP A 381 2.00 12.69 -5.33
C ASP A 381 1.49 11.35 -5.82
N TYR A 382 0.17 11.22 -5.90
CA TYR A 382 -0.50 10.01 -6.35
C TYR A 382 -1.29 10.30 -7.61
N GLU A 383 -1.11 9.47 -8.61
CA GLU A 383 -1.94 9.42 -9.81
C GLU A 383 -2.61 8.05 -9.86
N VAL A 384 -3.92 8.03 -10.05
CA VAL A 384 -4.75 6.82 -10.00
C VAL A 384 -5.57 6.73 -11.28
N THR A 385 -5.66 5.52 -11.84
CA THR A 385 -6.66 5.19 -12.86
C THR A 385 -7.38 3.88 -12.53
N LEU A 386 -8.67 3.83 -12.88
CA LEU A 386 -9.45 2.61 -13.01
C LEU A 386 -9.78 2.41 -14.49
N ASP A 387 -9.21 1.38 -15.08
CA ASP A 387 -9.35 1.02 -16.47
C ASP A 387 -10.31 -0.18 -16.60
N TYR A 388 -11.30 -0.11 -17.48
CA TYR A 388 -12.27 -1.19 -17.67
C TYR A 388 -12.91 -1.20 -19.06
N GLU A 389 -13.36 -2.36 -19.50
CA GLU A 389 -14.05 -2.54 -20.78
C GLU A 389 -15.53 -2.88 -20.54
N ILE A 390 -16.44 -2.19 -21.24
CA ILE A 390 -17.86 -2.56 -21.28
C ILE A 390 -18.13 -3.35 -22.55
N LYS A 391 -18.73 -4.53 -22.37
CA LYS A 391 -19.39 -5.28 -23.43
C LYS A 391 -20.84 -4.82 -23.55
N ASN A 392 -21.24 -4.44 -24.76
CA ASN A 392 -22.62 -4.17 -25.13
C ASN A 392 -23.11 -5.23 -26.12
N ASP A 393 -24.04 -6.06 -25.67
CA ASP A 393 -24.57 -7.23 -26.37
C ASP A 393 -26.09 -7.15 -26.52
N PRO A 394 -26.61 -6.21 -27.34
CA PRO A 394 -28.03 -5.90 -27.39
C PRO A 394 -28.87 -6.95 -28.15
N ARG A 395 -28.22 -7.93 -28.79
CA ARG A 395 -28.89 -8.94 -29.63
C ARG A 395 -28.49 -10.34 -29.17
N LYS A 396 -29.26 -10.86 -28.21
CA LYS A 396 -29.13 -12.24 -27.70
C LYS A 396 -30.28 -13.11 -28.25
N LEU A 397 -29.95 -14.24 -28.87
CA LEU A 397 -30.90 -15.28 -29.32
C LEU A 397 -30.64 -16.56 -28.52
N GLY A 398 -31.29 -16.69 -27.36
CA GLY A 398 -30.96 -17.75 -26.40
C GLY A 398 -29.53 -17.56 -25.87
N PRO A 399 -28.66 -18.59 -25.85
CA PRO A 399 -27.27 -18.46 -25.42
C PRO A 399 -26.35 -17.80 -26.46
N VAL A 400 -26.85 -17.48 -27.65
CA VAL A 400 -26.04 -16.96 -28.76
C VAL A 400 -26.05 -15.44 -28.78
N SER A 401 -24.88 -14.83 -28.58
CA SER A 401 -24.63 -13.40 -28.77
C SER A 401 -24.40 -13.10 -30.26
N VAL A 402 -25.04 -12.04 -30.78
CA VAL A 402 -24.96 -11.64 -32.18
C VAL A 402 -24.38 -10.24 -32.29
N VAL A 403 -23.08 -10.17 -32.57
CA VAL A 403 -22.28 -8.95 -32.79
C VAL A 403 -22.25 -8.05 -31.54
N PRO A 404 -21.62 -8.49 -30.44
CA PRO A 404 -21.34 -7.61 -29.31
C PRO A 404 -20.33 -6.53 -29.73
N THR A 405 -20.44 -5.36 -29.11
CA THR A 405 -19.47 -4.27 -29.23
C THR A 405 -18.78 -4.05 -27.90
N TYR A 406 -17.53 -3.59 -27.96
CA TYR A 406 -16.69 -3.37 -26.79
C TYR A 406 -16.22 -1.92 -26.78
N THR A 407 -16.07 -1.34 -25.61
CA THR A 407 -15.55 0.02 -25.46
C THR A 407 -14.81 0.11 -24.13
N ASN A 408 -13.60 0.66 -24.19
CA ASN A 408 -12.72 0.88 -23.06
C ASN A 408 -13.00 2.24 -22.44
N TYR A 409 -12.97 2.27 -21.11
CA TYR A 409 -13.18 3.47 -20.30
C TYR A 409 -12.10 3.57 -19.25
N LYS A 410 -11.84 4.80 -18.81
CA LYS A 410 -11.04 5.05 -17.63
C LYS A 410 -11.64 6.11 -16.73
N ILE A 411 -11.42 5.96 -15.44
CA ILE A 411 -11.63 7.00 -14.43
C ILE A 411 -10.26 7.34 -13.86
N SER A 412 -9.79 8.57 -14.06
CA SER A 412 -8.44 8.97 -13.63
C SER A 412 -8.45 10.26 -12.83
N PHE A 413 -7.63 10.35 -11.80
CA PHE A 413 -7.47 11.52 -10.95
C PHE A 413 -6.13 11.52 -10.22
N GLY A 414 -5.68 12.71 -9.84
CA GLY A 414 -4.45 12.92 -9.09
C GLY A 414 -4.69 13.71 -7.81
N PHE A 415 -3.92 13.40 -6.76
CA PHE A 415 -3.93 14.12 -5.49
C PHE A 415 -2.57 14.03 -4.79
N SER A 416 -2.42 14.79 -3.72
CA SER A 416 -1.19 14.83 -2.94
C SER A 416 -1.48 14.52 -1.48
N ILE A 417 -0.60 13.77 -0.83
CA ILE A 417 -0.57 13.62 0.62
C ILE A 417 0.61 14.43 1.16
N ARG A 418 0.37 15.28 2.16
CA ARG A 418 1.37 16.18 2.75
C ARG A 418 1.25 16.20 4.27
N ASN A 419 2.36 16.40 4.97
CA ASN A 419 2.31 16.67 6.40
C ASN A 419 1.70 18.05 6.69
N GLY A 420 0.69 18.09 7.55
CA GLY A 420 0.06 19.33 8.03
C GLY A 420 0.85 20.04 9.13
N ASN A 421 1.80 19.36 9.76
CA ASN A 421 2.61 19.91 10.84
C ASN A 421 3.58 20.99 10.33
N CYS A 422 3.90 21.97 11.19
CA CYS A 422 4.83 23.07 10.90
C CYS A 422 5.89 23.19 12.01
N MET A 423 6.36 22.04 12.50
CA MET A 423 7.32 21.95 13.60
C MET A 423 8.65 21.36 13.14
N PHE A 424 9.69 21.71 13.87
CA PHE A 424 11.03 21.13 13.80
C PHE A 424 11.58 20.96 15.21
N TYR A 425 12.56 20.08 15.34
CA TYR A 425 13.10 19.61 16.62
C TYR A 425 14.61 19.80 16.64
N PRO A 426 15.13 20.81 17.36
CA PRO A 426 16.56 20.98 17.55
C PRO A 426 17.05 20.05 18.66
N PHE A 427 18.15 19.33 18.44
CA PHE A 427 18.76 18.42 19.40
C PHE A 427 20.18 18.86 19.74
N ASP A 428 20.48 18.96 21.03
CA ASP A 428 21.82 19.28 21.52
C ASP A 428 22.84 18.22 21.05
N ILE A 429 23.97 18.66 20.49
CA ILE A 429 24.97 17.76 19.89
C ILE A 429 25.61 16.83 20.92
N THR A 430 25.74 17.28 22.18
CA THR A 430 26.48 16.55 23.20
C THR A 430 25.59 15.58 23.99
N SER A 431 24.46 16.09 24.47
CA SER A 431 23.52 15.34 25.30
C SER A 431 22.49 14.56 24.49
N GLY A 432 22.23 14.95 23.24
CA GLY A 432 21.16 14.38 22.42
C GLY A 432 19.75 14.75 22.87
N ASN A 433 19.61 15.66 23.84
CA ASN A 433 18.31 16.12 24.33
C ASN A 433 17.69 17.12 23.35
N GLU A 434 16.36 17.07 23.22
CA GLU A 434 15.62 18.09 22.49
C GLU A 434 15.74 19.45 23.20
N LEU A 435 15.97 20.50 22.42
CA LEU A 435 16.06 21.88 22.89
C LEU A 435 14.70 22.58 22.69
N SER A 436 14.20 23.19 23.77
CA SER A 436 13.01 24.05 23.70
C SER A 436 13.32 25.38 23.00
N ASP A 437 12.27 26.16 22.73
CA ASP A 437 12.46 27.55 22.33
C ASP A 437 13.25 28.32 23.41
N ASN A 438 14.11 29.24 22.97
CA ASN A 438 15.04 30.04 23.77
C ASN A 438 16.09 29.25 24.57
N ALA A 439 16.26 27.95 24.31
CA ALA A 439 17.29 27.16 24.97
C ALA A 439 18.71 27.57 24.53
N ILE A 440 19.68 27.34 25.42
CA ILE A 440 21.11 27.55 25.18
C ILE A 440 21.87 26.22 25.20
N THR A 441 22.83 26.09 24.29
CA THR A 441 23.77 24.96 24.23
C THR A 441 25.20 25.48 24.07
N THR A 442 26.16 24.78 24.66
CA THR A 442 27.58 25.15 24.56
C THR A 442 28.18 24.74 23.22
N GLU A 443 27.96 23.49 22.80
CA GLU A 443 28.60 22.88 21.62
C GLU A 443 27.75 22.99 20.35
N GLY A 444 26.50 23.44 20.48
CA GLY A 444 25.58 23.59 19.37
C GLY A 444 24.53 22.49 19.29
N PHE A 445 23.74 22.55 18.24
CA PHE A 445 22.60 21.68 18.03
C PHE A 445 22.50 21.21 16.57
N LYS A 446 21.73 20.15 16.37
CA LYS A 446 21.37 19.59 15.07
C LYS A 446 19.86 19.71 14.85
N LEU A 447 19.47 20.03 13.62
CA LEU A 447 18.07 20.11 13.22
C LEU A 447 17.50 18.72 12.88
N ASP A 448 16.30 18.41 13.36
CA ASP A 448 15.50 17.26 12.92
C ASP A 448 14.11 17.76 12.52
N MET A 449 13.70 17.47 11.28
CA MET A 449 12.39 17.86 10.75
C MET A 449 11.32 16.77 10.92
N ALA A 450 11.62 15.69 11.66
CA ALA A 450 10.74 14.54 11.89
C ALA A 450 10.14 13.97 10.58
N LYS A 451 10.96 13.91 9.53
CA LYS A 451 10.59 13.53 8.16
C LYS A 451 9.54 14.43 7.49
N SER A 452 9.22 15.60 8.03
CA SER A 452 8.38 16.56 7.33
C SER A 452 9.12 17.07 6.08
N ARG A 453 8.66 16.68 4.89
CA ARG A 453 9.43 16.87 3.64
C ARG A 453 9.13 18.15 2.88
N TYR A 454 8.08 18.88 3.26
CA TYR A 454 7.59 20.03 2.50
C TYR A 454 7.52 21.33 3.31
N LEU A 455 8.42 21.50 4.27
CA LEU A 455 8.57 22.72 5.04
C LEU A 455 9.66 23.60 4.44
N ASN A 456 9.39 24.90 4.35
CA ASN A 456 10.41 25.91 4.08
C ASN A 456 11.00 26.37 5.40
N ILE A 457 12.32 26.25 5.55
CA ILE A 457 13.02 26.69 6.77
C ILE A 457 14.08 27.70 6.39
N ASP A 458 14.04 28.85 7.05
CA ASP A 458 15.08 29.87 6.99
C ASP A 458 15.70 30.06 8.37
N VAL A 459 17.01 30.28 8.39
CA VAL A 459 17.79 30.54 9.60
C VAL A 459 18.53 31.85 9.48
N THR A 460 18.39 32.69 10.51
CA THR A 460 19.22 33.86 10.72
C THR A 460 20.16 33.61 11.90
N ARG A 461 21.45 33.81 11.72
CA ARG A 461 22.42 33.84 12.82
C ARG A 461 22.84 35.27 13.11
N THR A 462 22.75 35.66 14.36
CA THR A 462 23.16 36.96 14.89
C THR A 462 24.22 36.77 15.97
N THR A 463 25.22 37.65 16.03
CA THR A 463 26.16 37.73 17.16
C THR A 463 25.99 39.05 17.87
N LEU A 464 26.23 39.09 19.17
CA LEU A 464 26.21 40.33 19.95
C LEU A 464 27.57 41.04 19.88
N LYS A 465 27.55 42.37 19.76
CA LYS A 465 28.74 43.21 19.87
C LYS A 465 28.53 44.27 20.93
N SER A 466 29.50 44.43 21.82
CA SER A 466 29.51 45.53 22.79
C SER A 466 29.99 46.82 22.14
N ASN A 467 29.26 47.90 22.38
CA ASN A 467 29.59 49.26 21.99
C ASN A 467 30.48 49.92 23.05
N SER A 468 31.01 51.11 22.74
CA SER A 468 31.80 51.91 23.68
C SER A 468 31.05 52.39 24.92
N ASP A 469 29.72 52.41 24.87
CA ASP A 469 28.82 52.77 25.98
C ASP A 469 28.42 51.56 26.85
N GLY A 470 28.92 50.37 26.55
CA GLY A 470 28.60 49.13 27.26
C GLY A 470 27.30 48.46 26.81
N LEU A 471 26.52 49.07 25.92
CA LEU A 471 25.33 48.47 25.33
C LEU A 471 25.68 47.47 24.24
N LEU A 472 24.75 46.55 23.95
CA LEU A 472 24.92 45.49 22.97
C LEU A 472 24.15 45.78 21.69
N ASN A 473 24.73 45.46 20.55
CA ASN A 473 24.09 45.50 19.24
C ASN A 473 24.09 44.12 18.58
N GLU A 474 23.05 43.85 17.79
CA GLU A 474 22.95 42.69 16.92
C GLU A 474 23.78 42.88 15.65
N ASP A 475 24.60 41.89 15.31
CA ASP A 475 25.30 41.80 14.03
C ASP A 475 24.89 40.52 13.31
N ILE A 476 24.07 40.65 12.26
CA ILE A 476 23.59 39.52 11.45
C ILE A 476 24.76 38.96 10.64
N ARG A 477 25.06 37.69 10.87
CA ARG A 477 26.13 36.96 10.16
C ARG A 477 25.66 36.34 8.87
N PHE A 478 24.45 35.79 8.88
CA PHE A 478 23.80 35.30 7.69
C PHE A 478 22.29 35.20 7.89
N ASN A 479 21.58 35.17 6.76
CA ASN A 479 20.19 34.77 6.65
C ASN A 479 20.09 33.89 5.39
N ARG A 480 19.73 32.61 5.56
CA ARG A 480 19.71 31.63 4.46
C ARG A 480 18.75 30.47 4.75
N PRO A 481 18.37 29.69 3.73
CA PRO A 481 17.65 28.44 3.93
C PRO A 481 18.44 27.45 4.79
N ALA A 482 17.72 26.66 5.57
CA ALA A 482 18.21 25.51 6.32
C ALA A 482 17.57 24.21 5.79
N LYS A 483 18.18 23.07 6.12
CA LYS A 483 17.63 21.75 5.80
C LYS A 483 17.73 20.79 6.98
N ASP A 484 16.97 19.71 6.88
CA ASP A 484 17.01 18.59 7.82
C ASP A 484 18.44 18.11 8.05
N ASN A 485 18.76 17.77 9.30
CA ASN A 485 20.09 17.34 9.75
C ASN A 485 21.22 18.39 9.71
N ASP A 486 20.97 19.65 9.38
CA ASP A 486 21.98 20.71 9.51
C ASP A 486 22.43 20.89 10.98
N SER A 487 23.70 21.23 11.18
CA SER A 487 24.28 21.48 12.51
C SER A 487 24.76 22.93 12.65
N TYR A 488 24.59 23.47 13.85
CA TYR A 488 24.87 24.86 14.19
C TYR A 488 25.68 24.91 15.50
N SER A 489 26.98 25.15 15.38
CA SER A 489 27.94 25.11 16.50
C SER A 489 28.64 26.45 16.77
N ASP A 490 28.60 27.38 15.82
CA ASP A 490 29.25 28.67 16.03
C ASP A 490 28.45 29.53 17.01
N GLU A 491 29.14 30.23 17.91
CA GLU A 491 28.50 31.08 18.93
C GLU A 491 27.56 32.14 18.34
N GLY A 492 26.38 32.33 18.94
CA GLY A 492 25.41 33.33 18.52
C GLY A 492 23.96 32.93 18.79
N ILE A 493 23.07 33.79 18.30
CA ILE A 493 21.60 33.65 18.36
C ILE A 493 21.13 33.14 17.00
N TYR A 494 20.48 31.99 16.98
CA TYR A 494 19.89 31.40 15.78
C TYR A 494 18.38 31.53 15.84
N LYS A 495 17.81 32.29 14.91
CA LYS A 495 16.37 32.41 14.74
C LYS A 495 15.94 31.65 13.51
N PHE A 496 15.15 30.59 13.71
CA PHE A 496 14.55 29.81 12.65
C PHE A 496 13.13 30.28 12.38
N THR A 497 12.76 30.40 11.12
CA THR A 497 11.39 30.59 10.67
C THR A 497 11.03 29.40 9.78
N VAL A 498 10.04 28.63 10.20
CA VAL A 498 9.52 27.47 9.47
C VAL A 498 8.14 27.81 8.95
N THR A 499 7.93 27.64 7.65
CA THR A 499 6.65 27.86 7.00
C THR A 499 6.18 26.57 6.34
N ASN A 500 4.94 26.16 6.62
CA ASN A 500 4.29 25.09 5.88
C ASN A 500 3.52 25.71 4.69
N LEU A 501 3.99 25.40 3.49
CA LEU A 501 3.47 25.97 2.25
C LEU A 501 1.96 25.71 2.05
N TYR A 502 1.47 24.56 2.51
CA TYR A 502 0.10 24.11 2.24
C TYR A 502 -0.91 24.56 3.30
N THR A 503 -0.42 24.94 4.49
CA THR A 503 -1.28 25.44 5.57
C THR A 503 -1.13 26.94 5.79
N GLY A 504 -0.06 27.56 5.26
CA GLY A 504 0.33 28.94 5.55
C GLY A 504 0.82 29.14 6.99
N ALA A 505 0.82 28.09 7.82
CA ALA A 505 1.28 28.17 9.20
C ALA A 505 2.77 28.50 9.23
N THR A 506 3.14 29.34 10.20
CA THR A 506 4.54 29.73 10.45
C THR A 506 4.88 29.49 11.91
N THR A 507 6.02 28.87 12.16
CA THR A 507 6.60 28.67 13.50
C THR A 507 7.96 29.33 13.56
N THR A 508 8.25 30.04 14.65
CA THR A 508 9.57 30.59 14.92
C THR A 508 10.15 29.94 16.17
N LYS A 509 11.45 29.63 16.16
CA LYS A 509 12.20 29.27 17.36
C LYS A 509 13.54 30.01 17.37
N THR A 510 13.96 30.44 18.56
CA THR A 510 15.25 31.08 18.82
C THR A 510 16.09 30.15 19.68
N LEU A 511 17.35 29.93 19.31
CA LEU A 511 18.30 29.10 20.05
C LEU A 511 19.61 29.86 20.23
N TYR A 512 20.26 29.64 21.37
CA TYR A 512 21.51 30.28 21.71
C TYR A 512 22.62 29.23 21.69
N VAL A 513 23.75 29.56 21.06
CA VAL A 513 24.95 28.70 21.03
C VAL A 513 26.11 29.46 21.64
N GLY A 514 26.87 28.83 22.53
CA GLY A 514 28.12 29.34 23.07
C GLY A 514 28.11 29.59 24.57
N THR A 515 29.11 30.35 25.04
CA THR A 515 29.37 30.54 26.48
C THR A 515 29.30 32.00 26.92
N ASP A 516 29.12 32.92 25.98
CA ASP A 516 28.95 34.35 26.25
C ASP A 516 27.83 34.62 27.28
N LYS A 517 28.17 35.43 28.28
CA LYS A 517 27.30 35.72 29.43
C LYS A 517 26.03 36.48 29.04
N TYR A 518 26.07 37.28 27.97
CA TYR A 518 24.91 37.99 27.46
C TYR A 518 23.97 37.04 26.71
N LEU A 519 24.49 36.07 25.95
CA LEU A 519 23.65 35.01 25.37
C LEU A 519 22.96 34.18 26.46
N LYS A 520 23.70 33.80 27.52
CA LYS A 520 23.13 33.15 28.70
C LYS A 520 22.06 34.01 29.36
N ALA A 521 22.28 35.32 29.47
CA ALA A 521 21.31 36.23 30.07
C ALA A 521 20.02 36.33 29.24
N LEU A 522 20.11 36.42 27.92
CA LEU A 522 18.93 36.42 27.03
C LEU A 522 18.12 35.12 27.19
N SER A 523 18.82 33.97 27.14
CA SER A 523 18.19 32.65 27.29
C SER A 523 17.57 32.44 28.67
N LYS A 524 18.36 32.62 29.74
CA LYS A 524 17.96 32.34 31.14
C LYS A 524 16.81 33.22 31.63
N ASN A 525 16.80 34.49 31.21
CA ASN A 525 15.77 35.44 31.62
C ASN A 525 14.60 35.50 30.62
N ASN A 526 14.71 34.84 29.47
CA ASN A 526 13.73 34.87 28.38
C ASN A 526 13.35 36.31 27.98
N ILE A 527 14.36 37.16 27.77
CA ILE A 527 14.21 38.58 27.43
C ILE A 527 14.84 38.88 26.07
N LYS A 528 14.38 39.96 25.42
CA LYS A 528 15.00 40.45 24.17
C LYS A 528 16.23 41.28 24.46
N LEU A 529 17.04 41.53 23.43
CA LEU A 529 18.24 42.38 23.55
C LEU A 529 17.91 43.79 24.05
N GLU A 530 16.79 44.36 23.60
CA GLU A 530 16.31 45.69 24.01
C GLU A 530 16.07 45.73 25.53
N ASP A 531 15.44 44.72 26.10
CA ASP A 531 15.17 44.62 27.53
C ASP A 531 16.46 44.43 28.34
N LEU A 532 17.39 43.62 27.83
CA LEU A 532 18.71 43.43 28.44
C LEU A 532 19.49 44.75 28.47
N ASN A 533 19.49 45.50 27.37
CA ASN A 533 20.12 46.82 27.28
C ASN A 533 19.43 47.84 28.22
N SER A 534 18.11 47.79 28.39
CA SER A 534 17.40 48.63 29.38
C SER A 534 17.90 48.34 30.79
N ARG A 535 18.01 47.06 31.17
CA ARG A 535 18.51 46.66 32.49
C ARG A 535 19.97 47.07 32.70
N ILE A 536 20.82 46.93 31.68
CA ILE A 536 22.21 47.42 31.74
C ILE A 536 22.23 48.94 31.97
N SER A 537 21.37 49.69 31.28
CA SER A 537 21.24 51.15 31.44
C SER A 537 20.74 51.56 32.82
N GLU A 538 19.90 50.72 33.44
CA GLU A 538 19.42 50.87 34.82
C GLU A 538 20.49 50.48 35.88
N GLY A 539 21.67 50.04 35.45
CA GLY A 539 22.80 49.70 36.32
C GLY A 539 22.88 48.23 36.72
N PHE A 540 22.10 47.33 36.10
CA PHE A 540 22.23 45.90 36.34
C PHE A 540 23.55 45.36 35.79
N THR A 541 24.18 44.45 36.54
CA THR A 541 25.36 43.70 36.09
C THR A 541 24.96 42.32 35.56
N VAL A 542 25.54 41.92 34.43
CA VAL A 542 25.37 40.57 33.85
C VAL A 542 26.49 39.66 34.33
N GLU A 543 26.13 38.65 35.12
CA GLU A 543 27.04 37.64 35.66
C GLU A 543 27.41 36.57 34.62
N GLU A 544 28.50 35.83 34.83
CA GLU A 544 29.01 34.79 33.91
C GLU A 544 28.02 33.64 33.62
N ASP A 545 27.06 33.41 34.53
CA ASP A 545 26.00 32.41 34.38
C ASP A 545 24.72 32.98 33.74
N GLY A 546 24.75 34.24 33.31
CA GLY A 546 23.62 34.96 32.73
C GLY A 546 22.63 35.54 33.74
N SER A 547 22.90 35.46 35.04
CA SER A 547 22.07 36.12 36.05
C SER A 547 22.23 37.64 36.00
N LEU A 548 21.16 38.35 36.39
CA LEU A 548 21.14 39.82 36.41
C LEU A 548 21.13 40.31 37.86
N THR A 549 22.19 41.01 38.26
CA THR A 549 22.34 41.57 39.61
C THR A 549 21.96 43.04 39.60
N ALA A 550 20.99 43.43 40.43
CA ALA A 550 20.57 44.82 40.58
C ALA A 550 21.69 45.68 41.21
N PRO A 551 21.80 46.98 40.86
CA PRO A 551 22.75 47.88 41.49
C PRO A 551 22.41 48.07 42.97
N ILE A 552 23.43 48.08 43.83
CA ILE A 552 23.26 48.35 45.26
C ILE A 552 22.99 49.85 45.42
N ILE A 553 21.78 50.19 45.85
CA ILE A 553 21.45 51.56 46.28
C ILE A 553 21.95 51.69 47.72
N GLU A 554 23.07 52.40 47.93
CA GLU A 554 23.47 52.83 49.28
C GLU A 554 22.46 53.88 49.78
N THR A 555 21.49 53.45 50.58
CA THR A 555 20.75 54.37 51.45
C THR A 555 21.65 54.74 52.62
N GLU A 556 22.15 55.99 52.63
CA GLU A 556 22.81 56.55 53.81
C GLU A 556 21.88 56.45 55.03
N ALA A 557 22.42 55.86 56.10
CA ALA A 557 21.74 55.68 57.37
C ALA A 557 21.55 57.03 58.09
N ASP A 558 20.34 57.30 58.57
CA ASP A 558 20.15 58.25 59.69
C ASP A 558 19.74 57.47 60.94
N ASN A 559 20.38 57.83 62.04
CA ASN A 559 20.52 57.05 63.27
C ASN A 559 19.57 57.60 64.35
N SER A 560 18.63 56.79 64.87
CA SER A 560 18.26 56.88 66.29
C SER A 560 17.41 55.72 66.82
N SER A 561 18.01 54.99 67.78
CA SER A 561 17.41 54.48 69.03
C SER A 561 16.46 53.25 69.02
N GLN A 562 17.03 52.10 69.41
CA GLN A 562 16.39 50.95 70.11
C GLN A 562 16.17 51.31 71.62
N PRO A 563 15.55 50.48 72.51
CA PRO A 563 15.07 49.09 72.39
C PRO A 563 13.64 48.87 73.00
N ASP A 564 12.96 47.71 73.06
CA ASP A 564 13.35 46.31 73.34
C ASP A 564 12.20 45.32 73.03
N GLU A 565 12.59 44.05 72.80
CA GLU A 565 11.97 42.74 73.09
C GLU A 565 10.44 42.45 72.93
N SER A 566 10.10 41.44 72.13
CA SER A 566 9.86 40.06 72.64
C SER A 566 9.43 39.05 71.57
N GLU A 567 10.17 37.93 71.56
CA GLU A 567 9.76 36.52 71.42
C GLU A 567 8.78 36.02 70.34
N SER A 568 9.37 35.22 69.43
CA SER A 568 9.24 33.76 69.36
C SER A 568 8.00 33.09 68.72
N ALA A 569 8.34 32.27 67.72
CA ALA A 569 7.96 30.86 67.55
C ALA A 569 6.77 30.43 66.65
N LEU A 570 7.16 29.51 65.74
CA LEU A 570 6.46 28.31 65.23
C LEU A 570 5.55 28.42 64.00
N GLU A 571 6.14 28.11 62.84
CA GLU A 571 6.02 26.84 62.10
C GLU A 571 4.70 26.03 62.07
N ILE A 572 4.39 25.58 60.83
CA ILE A 572 3.71 24.38 60.32
C ILE A 572 2.17 24.33 60.07
N THR A 573 1.88 23.93 58.82
CA THR A 573 0.88 22.95 58.31
C THR A 573 -0.53 23.39 57.92
N ASP A 574 -0.73 23.43 56.60
CA ASP A 574 -1.44 22.42 55.79
C ASP A 574 -2.97 22.46 55.61
N SER A 575 -3.32 22.08 54.38
CA SER A 575 -4.55 21.48 53.86
C SER A 575 -5.75 22.36 53.46
N ALA A 576 -5.94 22.33 52.14
CA ALA A 576 -7.10 21.79 51.43
C ALA A 576 -8.38 22.63 51.25
N GLU A 577 -8.65 22.80 49.95
CA GLU A 577 -9.90 22.54 49.23
C GLU A 577 -11.05 23.55 49.17
N GLU A 578 -11.44 23.73 47.89
CA GLU A 578 -12.79 23.95 47.35
C GLU A 578 -13.52 25.27 47.64
N SER A 579 -13.77 26.03 46.57
CA SER A 579 -15.09 26.06 45.91
C SER A 579 -15.21 27.24 44.91
N THR A 580 -15.63 26.90 43.69
CA THR A 580 -16.29 27.79 42.71
C THR A 580 -17.67 28.25 43.23
N PRO A 581 -18.55 29.00 42.51
CA PRO A 581 -18.44 29.93 41.36
C PRO A 581 -19.29 31.23 41.55
N ASN A 582 -19.11 32.25 40.71
CA ASN A 582 -20.22 33.08 40.15
C ASN A 582 -19.62 34.16 39.23
N THR A 583 -19.97 34.22 37.94
CA THR A 583 -21.21 34.77 37.34
C THR A 583 -21.22 36.29 37.26
N GLY A 584 -21.37 36.80 36.03
CA GLY A 584 -22.16 38.01 35.80
C GLY A 584 -21.63 38.96 34.73
N ASN A 585 -22.35 38.98 33.60
CA ASN A 585 -22.60 40.12 32.70
C ASN A 585 -21.44 40.68 31.86
N SER A 586 -21.64 41.29 30.70
CA SER A 586 -22.77 41.43 29.75
C SER A 586 -22.26 42.36 28.64
N MET A 587 -22.87 42.21 27.45
CA MET A 587 -23.13 43.24 26.44
C MET A 587 -22.07 43.62 25.38
N ASP A 588 -22.47 43.27 24.15
CA ASP A 588 -22.64 44.11 22.95
C ASP A 588 -21.45 44.90 22.40
N THR A 589 -21.03 44.57 21.16
CA THR A 589 -21.45 45.32 19.95
C THR A 589 -20.90 44.68 18.66
N GLU A 590 -21.79 44.39 17.72
CA GLU A 590 -21.54 44.34 16.26
C GLU A 590 -21.96 45.72 15.66
N PRO A 591 -21.80 46.01 14.35
CA PRO A 591 -20.86 45.55 13.33
C PRO A 591 -20.23 46.74 12.56
N SER A 592 -19.33 46.50 11.59
CA SER A 592 -19.19 47.42 10.46
C SER A 592 -18.67 46.74 9.19
N GLU A 593 -19.47 46.88 8.14
CA GLU A 593 -19.20 46.53 6.74
C GLU A 593 -18.18 47.49 6.10
N SER A 594 -17.45 47.01 5.09
CA SER A 594 -17.22 47.81 3.89
C SER A 594 -17.02 46.92 2.66
N ASN A 595 -17.88 47.15 1.67
CA ASN A 595 -17.77 46.70 0.28
C ASN A 595 -16.85 47.65 -0.53
N ILE A 596 -16.33 47.17 -1.67
CA ILE A 596 -16.12 47.81 -3.00
C ILE A 596 -15.15 46.87 -3.77
N VAL A 597 -15.58 46.00 -4.70
CA VAL A 597 -16.07 46.17 -6.10
C VAL A 597 -14.95 46.13 -7.16
N GLU A 598 -15.08 45.10 -8.01
CA GLU A 598 -14.73 44.88 -9.44
C GLU A 598 -13.57 45.59 -10.14
N SER A 599 -12.83 44.79 -10.92
CA SER A 599 -12.56 45.10 -12.33
C SER A 599 -12.40 43.81 -13.16
N ILE A 600 -13.18 43.75 -14.23
CA ILE A 600 -13.17 42.79 -15.35
C ILE A 600 -12.17 43.30 -16.42
N ASP A 601 -11.63 42.36 -17.22
CA ASP A 601 -11.18 42.46 -18.64
C ASP A 601 -9.84 41.74 -18.81
N GLU A 602 -9.47 41.07 -19.90
CA GLU A 602 -10.11 40.48 -21.08
C GLU A 602 -9.02 39.53 -21.64
N ASP A 603 -9.39 38.37 -22.15
CA ASP A 603 -8.51 37.52 -22.98
C ASP A 603 -8.33 38.17 -24.37
N PRO A 604 -7.19 37.97 -25.05
CA PRO A 604 -7.32 37.11 -26.23
C PRO A 604 -6.12 36.20 -26.51
N ALA A 605 -6.43 34.91 -26.66
CA ALA A 605 -6.14 34.06 -27.81
C ALA A 605 -4.80 34.27 -28.55
N LYS A 606 -3.92 33.24 -28.46
CA LYS A 606 -3.06 32.84 -29.57
C LYS A 606 -2.71 31.35 -29.52
N THR A 607 -3.11 30.62 -30.55
CA THR A 607 -2.66 29.27 -30.95
C THR A 607 -1.98 29.40 -32.33
N PRO A 608 -1.26 28.39 -32.84
CA PRO A 608 0.01 27.84 -32.39
C PRO A 608 1.13 28.04 -33.44
N SER A 609 2.40 28.04 -33.04
CA SER A 609 3.53 27.88 -33.97
C SER A 609 4.22 26.54 -33.72
N THR A 610 4.10 25.68 -34.73
CA THR A 610 4.88 24.47 -34.99
C THR A 610 6.38 24.69 -34.87
N GLU A 611 7.05 23.93 -34.02
CA GLU A 611 8.44 23.53 -34.24
C GLU A 611 8.70 22.12 -33.65
N LYS A 612 9.13 21.25 -34.55
CA LYS A 612 9.48 19.84 -34.36
C LYS A 612 10.95 19.76 -33.91
N PRO A 613 11.29 19.05 -32.83
CA PRO A 613 12.62 18.44 -32.73
C PRO A 613 12.49 16.99 -33.15
N GLU A 614 13.08 16.68 -34.30
CA GLU A 614 13.56 15.34 -34.57
C GLU A 614 14.54 14.96 -33.47
N ASN A 615 14.28 13.90 -32.73
CA ASN A 615 15.35 13.16 -32.11
C ASN A 615 15.17 11.67 -32.31
N ASN A 616 16.26 11.10 -32.80
CA ASN A 616 16.38 9.83 -33.43
C ASN A 616 16.94 8.87 -32.38
N SER A 617 16.13 7.97 -31.85
CA SER A 617 16.61 6.90 -30.96
C SER A 617 16.14 5.55 -31.47
N ASN A 618 16.98 4.95 -32.32
CA ASN A 618 16.95 3.54 -32.66
C ASN A 618 16.84 2.68 -31.39
N PRO A 619 15.98 1.65 -31.35
CA PRO A 619 16.06 0.65 -30.31
C PRO A 619 17.31 -0.20 -30.57
N VAL A 620 18.28 -0.13 -29.65
CA VAL A 620 19.37 -1.10 -29.57
C VAL A 620 18.75 -2.42 -29.16
N ILE A 621 18.38 -3.25 -30.15
CA ILE A 621 17.96 -4.62 -29.93
C ILE A 621 19.19 -5.40 -29.46
N TYR A 622 19.13 -5.98 -28.27
CA TYR A 622 20.10 -6.94 -27.75
C TYR A 622 20.04 -8.25 -28.56
N ILE A 623 20.59 -8.28 -29.79
CA ILE A 623 20.81 -9.50 -30.59
C ILE A 623 22.28 -9.96 -30.48
N ILE A 624 22.87 -9.91 -29.29
CA ILE A 624 24.30 -10.24 -29.12
C ILE A 624 24.55 -11.69 -28.65
N PRO A 625 23.67 -12.38 -27.89
CA PRO A 625 23.96 -13.77 -27.50
C PRO A 625 23.75 -14.79 -28.64
N ILE A 626 22.73 -14.59 -29.48
CA ILE A 626 22.32 -15.57 -30.51
C ILE A 626 23.28 -15.57 -31.71
N LEU A 627 23.82 -14.40 -32.07
CA LEU A 627 24.78 -14.24 -33.17
C LEU A 627 26.14 -14.89 -32.83
N CYS A 628 26.58 -14.84 -31.58
CA CYS A 628 27.83 -15.46 -31.14
C CYS A 628 27.78 -17.00 -31.17
N VAL A 629 26.64 -17.59 -30.79
CA VAL A 629 26.44 -19.05 -30.84
C VAL A 629 26.32 -19.53 -32.29
N GLY A 630 25.60 -18.80 -33.15
CA GLY A 630 25.49 -19.12 -34.58
C GLY A 630 26.83 -19.08 -35.30
N VAL A 631 27.68 -18.09 -35.00
CA VAL A 631 29.04 -17.98 -35.59
C VAL A 631 29.97 -19.08 -35.06
N ALA A 632 29.89 -19.44 -33.77
CA ALA A 632 30.69 -20.53 -33.20
C ALA A 632 30.32 -21.90 -33.80
N ILE A 633 29.03 -22.18 -34.00
CA ILE A 633 28.55 -23.40 -34.65
C ILE A 633 28.97 -23.42 -36.12
N ALA A 634 28.85 -22.30 -36.83
CA ALA A 634 29.28 -22.20 -38.23
C ALA A 634 30.80 -22.43 -38.38
N ILE A 635 31.63 -21.90 -37.48
CA ILE A 635 33.08 -22.11 -37.48
C ILE A 635 33.42 -23.57 -37.13
N TYR A 636 32.72 -24.19 -36.18
CA TYR A 636 32.91 -25.60 -35.82
C TYR A 636 32.55 -26.54 -36.98
N VAL A 637 31.42 -26.29 -37.66
CA VAL A 637 30.99 -27.07 -38.83
C VAL A 637 31.93 -26.86 -40.02
N LYS A 638 32.47 -25.66 -40.23
CA LYS A 638 33.48 -25.40 -41.28
C LYS A 638 34.80 -26.13 -41.00
N LYS A 639 35.24 -26.19 -39.74
CA LYS A 639 36.45 -26.94 -39.33
C LYS A 639 36.27 -28.45 -39.48
N LYS A 640 35.09 -28.99 -39.14
CA LYS A 640 34.80 -30.42 -39.31
C LYS A 640 34.73 -30.85 -40.78
N LYS A 641 34.28 -29.95 -41.68
CA LYS A 641 34.32 -30.17 -43.13
C LYS A 641 35.73 -30.07 -43.74
N SER A 642 36.63 -29.25 -43.20
CA SER A 642 38.01 -29.19 -43.73
C SER A 642 38.84 -30.40 -43.32
N VAL A 643 38.65 -30.93 -42.10
CA VAL A 643 39.35 -32.13 -41.63
C VAL A 643 38.89 -33.37 -42.41
N LYS A 644 37.60 -33.46 -42.77
CA LYS A 644 37.08 -34.59 -43.57
C LYS A 644 37.54 -34.59 -45.03
N ASN A 645 38.01 -33.46 -45.56
CA ASN A 645 38.53 -33.36 -46.93
C ASN A 645 40.06 -33.54 -47.02
N GLU A 646 40.79 -33.60 -45.90
CA GLU A 646 42.22 -33.92 -45.88
C GLU A 646 42.48 -35.43 -45.72
N ASP A 647 41.54 -36.20 -45.16
CA ASP A 647 41.65 -37.66 -45.02
C ASP A 647 41.27 -38.43 -46.30
N ASP A 648 40.69 -37.78 -47.32
CA ASP A 648 40.42 -38.36 -48.66
C ASP A 648 41.49 -38.02 -49.73
N LYS A 649 42.62 -37.42 -49.31
CA LYS A 649 43.83 -37.28 -50.12
C LYS A 649 45.08 -37.65 -49.31
N LYS A 650 45.17 -38.92 -48.90
CA LYS A 650 46.45 -39.61 -48.74
C LYS A 650 46.30 -41.12 -48.87
#